data_AF-A0A261EYG4-F1
#
_entry.id   AF-A0A261EYG4-F1
#
_cell.length_a   1.000
_cell.length_b   1.000
_cell.length_c   1.000
_cell.angle_alpha   90.00
_cell.angle_beta   90.00
_cell.angle_gamma   90.00
#
_symmetry.space_group_name_H-M   'P 1'
#
loop_
_entity.id
_entity.type
_entity.pdbx_description
1 polymer ?
#
loop_
_entity_poly.entity_id
_entity_poly.type
_entity_poly.pdbx_seq_one_letter_code
_entity_poly.pdbx_strand_id
1 'polypeptide(L)'
;MVISFLVSVALIISACIGSTYLAKAAIPTSDNLYHFVRDVDISGVEQDSKGAYRYHDGDEVSMKFTFNEDQTIQFANSQLYYTLPDGFEAVDVSGAFDVPVTQNGTVYTVKGNTWKIRNGKLLIDWNNEDSNIDRLRSSANAQVVLDLRFALHGVNGKVKLGDSVEKTFTLDTSNDLAVAKQSTFDETNGKMHYTVTLTSTGISTNVQLTDAISGSAITYDPSSLKVSGNSADYTATTNGNGFAFSTATMKNGETITLTYDGAIDYTKFNGSVTADNTRNTVIATSTDHPDASEHTATTDETHTIRLSDLGKSGTADTSDTSTSSNRIIHWTITANSLRHVSMAGGTISDTIDEASQSTTHYAGDGITMDVYDASRNKVETRTIPWSQLGVTDTASATGWKYDVPATDGIYSYSISYDTTTDSSRTVADLPVGNSTASDSPEAGSYSANANVTVSKDFDMKATKSVVASKSDYDKTTWKITSKVSTKGFSSFVITDTLPNVWDDSNHHLIDAYVDGSAAVTGLAPGESYTVDSSDSSKVVITFYQDEAHTTPGLKASAENRTISVTLETKNDKAWLALVKSNPTDWRASHQNNATVAANGQEQNVSASTIPVQQSISKKCEQAGTYDADGVQLPLYKFTLTLQGVSADEFDIDDQFDTSLLAYASTAQVGVWNQDRIAGSNDQYYQGNYGTAAVTHTDTSTGATIHVPSGAIAKNGDAYYTYYALTYYLIVKDATALQTLNQQAADSDNGTVTLTNTANWGSASSGAVNFTYTKKTVSKEQTSFDPTTRIVTFKLNLNPAGADINHSGDTLTLEDVMSSNLLLDVTSLQATPSEGVSYHMDSVSNTLAITFPDKTPVTVRYAAYLKGTGSVTYSNKASLYGQSDSVQQSAQISQSSSSRASVPSIKILKTDSGDITKPLQGAKFQLYKAADNSLVTDKEFTTGPDGVTTIYGDQDKDGWSLVTGTQYYLVETVAPDGYNLRSDRIYFTVTDNPTTADEYPDASTISWANTPQNHTTSLAIHKTDSVNPSTGLSGAEFTLTGTDDGGTTVSLDQTTGTNGYLFFSNLQPGTYTLTETKAPSGYETPSQTHTVTIATDLSVTFDGTKVVDSVPNTSSHEAAVPVITLTNERKRYFLPNTGRAGGLCLIMGLGGAVLLGGTMLAFTDSRKARHRGTASRHARRRRSAE
;
A
#
# COMPACT_ATOMS: atom_id res chain seq x y z
N MET A 1 -19.21 -22.97 65.93
CA MET A 1 -20.28 -22.75 64.92
C MET A 1 -19.57 -22.51 63.59
N VAL A 2 -19.89 -23.07 62.42
CA VAL A 2 -21.01 -23.88 61.90
C VAL A 2 -20.68 -24.19 60.42
N ILE A 3 -21.09 -25.37 59.89
CA ILE A 3 -21.27 -25.77 58.47
C ILE A 3 -19.98 -26.09 57.66
N SER A 4 -19.65 -27.37 57.40
CA SER A 4 -20.18 -28.29 56.36
C SER A 4 -19.74 -27.86 54.95
N PHE A 5 -19.15 -28.66 54.06
CA PHE A 5 -19.06 -30.11 53.94
C PHE A 5 -17.99 -30.40 52.86
N LEU A 6 -17.08 -31.33 53.16
CA LEU A 6 -16.49 -32.38 52.29
C LEU A 6 -16.27 -32.07 50.79
N VAL A 7 -15.04 -32.06 50.26
CA VAL A 7 -14.06 -33.17 50.17
C VAL A 7 -14.58 -34.39 49.40
N SER A 8 -13.74 -34.95 48.52
CA SER A 8 -13.78 -36.28 47.86
C SER A 8 -14.38 -36.27 46.44
N VAL A 9 -13.79 -36.88 45.40
CA VAL A 9 -13.13 -38.20 45.41
C VAL A 9 -11.98 -38.26 44.37
N ALA A 10 -10.75 -38.36 44.86
CA ALA A 10 -9.72 -39.23 44.28
C ALA A 10 -9.92 -40.66 44.85
N LEU A 11 -9.35 -41.66 44.17
CA LEU A 11 -9.47 -43.13 44.35
C LEU A 11 -10.62 -43.77 43.57
N ILE A 12 -10.26 -44.55 42.54
CA ILE A 12 -10.20 -46.01 42.70
C ILE A 12 -8.89 -46.54 42.10
N ILE A 13 -8.03 -47.04 42.99
CA ILE A 13 -6.97 -48.01 42.69
C ILE A 13 -7.64 -49.34 42.38
N SER A 14 -7.34 -49.86 41.19
CA SER A 14 -7.06 -51.28 40.86
C SER A 14 -7.74 -52.35 41.73
N ALA A 15 -8.81 -52.99 41.21
CA ALA A 15 -9.10 -54.43 41.39
C ALA A 15 -10.35 -54.88 40.62
N CYS A 16 -10.23 -55.06 39.30
CA CYS A 16 -10.83 -56.18 38.57
C CYS A 16 -9.89 -56.42 37.39
N ILE A 17 -8.95 -57.35 37.51
CA ILE A 17 -9.17 -58.73 37.07
C ILE A 17 -9.79 -58.74 35.67
N GLY A 18 -8.92 -58.94 34.67
CA GLY A 18 -9.08 -59.98 33.67
C GLY A 18 -10.39 -60.04 32.87
N SER A 19 -10.23 -59.78 31.58
CA SER A 19 -10.85 -60.53 30.49
C SER A 19 -12.35 -60.39 30.29
N THR A 20 -12.71 -59.48 29.37
CA THR A 20 -13.48 -59.90 28.20
C THR A 20 -12.96 -59.17 26.96
N TYR A 21 -12.28 -59.91 26.09
CA TYR A 21 -12.22 -59.62 24.66
C TYR A 21 -13.66 -59.33 24.19
N LEU A 22 -14.02 -58.07 23.99
CA LEU A 22 -15.17 -57.71 23.16
C LEU A 22 -14.60 -57.27 21.83
N ALA A 23 -14.71 -58.16 20.86
CA ALA A 23 -14.50 -57.86 19.45
C ALA A 23 -15.22 -56.54 19.14
N LYS A 24 -14.47 -55.53 18.69
CA LYS A 24 -15.05 -54.34 18.07
C LYS A 24 -15.91 -54.86 16.92
N ALA A 25 -17.23 -54.72 17.04
CA ALA A 25 -18.14 -55.11 15.98
C ALA A 25 -17.64 -54.46 14.68
N ALA A 26 -17.42 -55.27 13.65
CA ALA A 26 -17.08 -54.76 12.34
C ALA A 26 -18.15 -53.72 11.95
N ILE A 27 -17.73 -52.52 11.57
CA ILE A 27 -18.66 -51.51 11.05
C ILE A 27 -19.38 -52.17 9.86
N PRO A 28 -20.72 -52.20 9.83
CA PRO A 28 -21.45 -52.82 8.74
C PRO A 28 -21.02 -52.22 7.39
N THR A 29 -20.86 -53.08 6.39
CA THR A 29 -20.63 -52.64 5.02
C THR A 29 -21.90 -52.80 4.19
N SER A 30 -22.09 -51.95 3.18
CA SER A 30 -23.19 -52.05 2.24
C SER A 30 -22.75 -51.78 0.81
N ASP A 31 -23.32 -52.53 -0.13
CA ASP A 31 -23.13 -52.34 -1.57
C ASP A 31 -24.18 -51.43 -2.20
N ASN A 32 -25.24 -51.07 -1.46
CA ASN A 32 -26.27 -50.16 -1.94
C ASN A 32 -25.96 -48.72 -1.53
N LEU A 33 -25.60 -47.91 -2.51
CA LEU A 33 -25.27 -46.48 -2.38
C LEU A 33 -26.41 -45.65 -1.79
N TYR A 34 -27.66 -46.12 -1.83
CA TYR A 34 -28.81 -45.44 -1.23
C TYR A 34 -28.59 -45.09 0.26
N HIS A 35 -27.87 -45.94 1.00
CA HIS A 35 -27.55 -45.73 2.42
C HIS A 35 -26.46 -44.68 2.66
N PHE A 36 -25.75 -44.28 1.61
CA PHE A 36 -24.61 -43.37 1.69
C PHE A 36 -24.93 -41.97 1.17
N VAL A 37 -26.09 -41.75 0.56
CA VAL A 37 -26.46 -40.43 0.01
C VAL A 37 -26.61 -39.42 1.15
N ARG A 38 -25.79 -38.36 1.10
CA ARG A 38 -25.82 -37.24 2.07
C ARG A 38 -26.45 -36.00 1.51
N ASP A 39 -26.25 -35.77 0.22
CA ASP A 39 -26.85 -34.65 -0.46
C ASP A 39 -27.10 -34.99 -1.93
N VAL A 40 -28.14 -34.35 -2.47
CA VAL A 40 -28.46 -34.35 -3.89
C VAL A 40 -28.83 -32.93 -4.27
N ASP A 41 -27.99 -32.31 -5.10
CA ASP A 41 -28.26 -31.00 -5.70
C ASP A 41 -28.93 -31.21 -7.06
N ILE A 42 -30.03 -30.48 -7.32
CA ILE A 42 -30.88 -30.67 -8.50
C ILE A 42 -30.95 -29.35 -9.26
N SER A 43 -30.67 -29.41 -10.56
CA SER A 43 -30.73 -28.26 -11.48
C SER A 43 -31.41 -28.66 -12.80
N GLY A 44 -31.84 -27.66 -13.58
CA GLY A 44 -32.55 -27.85 -14.85
C GLY A 44 -34.07 -27.65 -14.77
N VAL A 45 -34.63 -27.56 -13.55
CA VAL A 45 -36.05 -27.28 -13.30
C VAL A 45 -36.20 -26.27 -12.16
N GLU A 46 -37.28 -25.50 -12.20
CA GLU A 46 -37.54 -24.48 -11.17
C GLU A 46 -38.02 -25.11 -9.86
N GLN A 47 -37.59 -24.51 -8.75
CA GLN A 47 -38.06 -24.89 -7.43
C GLN A 47 -39.12 -23.89 -6.94
N ASP A 48 -40.28 -24.38 -6.55
CA ASP A 48 -41.35 -23.54 -6.03
C ASP A 48 -41.03 -22.98 -4.63
N SER A 49 -41.84 -22.02 -4.18
CA SER A 49 -41.71 -21.38 -2.85
C SER A 49 -41.75 -22.34 -1.64
N LYS A 50 -42.15 -23.60 -1.84
CA LYS A 50 -42.21 -24.64 -0.81
C LYS A 50 -41.06 -25.65 -0.94
N GLY A 51 -40.14 -25.45 -1.86
CA GLY A 51 -38.99 -26.32 -2.10
C GLY A 51 -39.27 -27.51 -3.01
N ALA A 52 -40.42 -27.57 -3.70
CA ALA A 52 -40.72 -28.63 -4.65
C ALA A 52 -40.22 -28.28 -6.06
N TYR A 53 -39.53 -29.21 -6.72
CA TYR A 53 -39.05 -29.04 -8.09
C TYR A 53 -40.20 -29.27 -9.07
N ARG A 54 -40.57 -28.23 -9.82
CA ARG A 54 -41.69 -28.25 -10.76
C ARG A 54 -41.17 -28.50 -12.17
N TYR A 55 -41.77 -29.45 -12.88
CA TYR A 55 -41.31 -29.90 -14.19
C TYR A 55 -42.49 -30.37 -15.05
N HIS A 56 -42.36 -30.31 -16.37
CA HIS A 56 -43.28 -30.92 -17.33
C HIS A 56 -42.82 -32.32 -17.73
N ASP A 57 -43.74 -33.19 -18.15
CA ASP A 57 -43.38 -34.57 -18.51
C ASP A 57 -42.30 -34.62 -19.62
N GLY A 58 -41.19 -35.31 -19.33
CA GLY A 58 -40.03 -35.40 -20.20
C GLY A 58 -38.91 -34.37 -19.95
N ASP A 59 -39.05 -33.46 -18.99
CA ASP A 59 -37.98 -32.51 -18.67
C ASP A 59 -36.71 -33.22 -18.20
N GLU A 60 -35.57 -32.79 -18.74
CA GLU A 60 -34.24 -33.23 -18.32
C GLU A 60 -33.75 -32.43 -17.10
N VAL A 61 -33.31 -33.14 -16.07
CA VAL A 61 -32.75 -32.58 -14.84
C VAL A 61 -31.36 -33.15 -14.58
N SER A 62 -30.44 -32.30 -14.10
CA SER A 62 -29.12 -32.72 -13.61
C SER A 62 -29.16 -32.90 -12.11
N MET A 63 -28.69 -34.04 -11.63
CA MET A 63 -28.66 -34.40 -10.22
C MET A 63 -27.25 -34.78 -9.78
N LYS A 64 -26.70 -33.98 -8.88
CA LYS A 64 -25.38 -34.20 -8.31
C LYS A 64 -25.48 -34.92 -6.96
N PHE A 65 -25.23 -36.22 -6.98
CA PHE A 65 -25.21 -37.08 -5.81
C PHE A 65 -23.88 -37.01 -5.07
N THR A 66 -23.95 -36.93 -3.74
CA THR A 66 -22.80 -37.07 -2.84
C THR A 66 -23.01 -38.27 -1.92
N PHE A 67 -22.20 -39.31 -2.10
CA PHE A 67 -22.20 -40.54 -1.30
C PHE A 67 -21.03 -40.54 -0.32
N ASN A 68 -21.29 -40.65 1.00
CA ASN A 68 -20.25 -40.67 2.02
C ASN A 68 -20.39 -41.87 2.96
N GLU A 69 -19.28 -42.56 3.19
CA GLU A 69 -19.10 -43.42 4.36
C GLU A 69 -19.11 -42.60 5.67
N ASP A 70 -19.49 -43.26 6.77
CA ASP A 70 -19.37 -42.69 8.11
C ASP A 70 -19.02 -43.75 9.16
N GLN A 71 -19.05 -43.37 10.44
CA GLN A 71 -18.73 -44.25 11.56
C GLN A 71 -19.75 -45.40 11.76
N THR A 72 -20.86 -45.39 11.03
CA THR A 72 -21.98 -46.34 11.16
C THR A 72 -22.09 -47.29 9.96
N ILE A 73 -21.61 -46.90 8.77
CA ILE A 73 -21.63 -47.72 7.56
C ILE A 73 -20.47 -47.39 6.60
N GLN A 74 -19.84 -48.43 6.03
CA GLN A 74 -18.76 -48.31 5.04
C GLN A 74 -19.11 -48.98 3.71
N PHE A 75 -18.45 -48.60 2.61
CA PHE A 75 -18.66 -49.25 1.33
C PHE A 75 -18.25 -50.72 1.40
N ALA A 76 -19.08 -51.59 0.84
CA ALA A 76 -18.69 -52.98 0.65
C ALA A 76 -17.60 -53.09 -0.44
N ASN A 77 -16.74 -54.09 -0.32
CA ASN A 77 -15.73 -54.41 -1.35
C ASN A 77 -16.34 -55.07 -2.60
N SER A 78 -17.66 -55.28 -2.63
CA SER A 78 -18.42 -55.71 -3.82
C SER A 78 -18.78 -54.52 -4.71
N GLN A 79 -19.33 -54.78 -5.90
CA GLN A 79 -19.76 -53.72 -6.83
C GLN A 79 -20.86 -52.86 -6.19
N LEU A 80 -20.64 -51.56 -6.09
CA LEU A 80 -21.62 -50.63 -5.53
C LEU A 80 -22.72 -50.34 -6.55
N TYR A 81 -23.96 -50.22 -6.09
CA TYR A 81 -25.09 -49.88 -6.92
C TYR A 81 -26.07 -48.89 -6.28
N TYR A 82 -26.82 -48.16 -7.10
CA TYR A 82 -27.95 -47.32 -6.69
C TYR A 82 -29.14 -47.64 -7.61
N THR A 83 -30.30 -47.95 -7.03
CA THR A 83 -31.51 -48.20 -7.83
C THR A 83 -32.22 -46.88 -8.08
N LEU A 84 -32.46 -46.54 -9.35
CA LEU A 84 -33.13 -45.31 -9.73
C LEU A 84 -34.60 -45.34 -9.25
N PRO A 85 -35.15 -44.21 -8.78
CA PRO A 85 -36.57 -44.10 -8.47
C PRO A 85 -37.44 -44.28 -9.72
N ASP A 86 -38.69 -44.72 -9.51
CA ASP A 86 -39.68 -44.81 -10.60
C ASP A 86 -39.93 -43.42 -11.21
N GLY A 87 -39.98 -43.37 -12.55
CA GLY A 87 -40.17 -42.13 -13.30
C GLY A 87 -38.88 -41.36 -13.61
N PHE A 88 -37.71 -41.88 -13.24
CA PHE A 88 -36.42 -41.30 -13.61
C PHE A 88 -35.80 -42.11 -14.74
N GLU A 89 -35.82 -41.58 -15.95
CA GLU A 89 -35.18 -42.19 -17.12
C GLU A 89 -33.79 -41.57 -17.32
N ALA A 90 -32.74 -42.38 -17.32
CA ALA A 90 -31.38 -41.88 -17.45
C ALA A 90 -31.12 -41.37 -18.88
N VAL A 91 -30.71 -40.11 -18.99
CA VAL A 91 -30.23 -39.52 -20.26
C VAL A 91 -28.80 -40.00 -20.53
N ASP A 92 -27.98 -40.02 -19.48
CA ASP A 92 -26.62 -40.56 -19.54
C ASP A 92 -26.58 -42.01 -19.06
N VAL A 93 -26.11 -42.93 -19.91
CA VAL A 93 -26.08 -44.37 -19.59
C VAL A 93 -24.73 -44.88 -19.07
N SER A 94 -23.67 -44.07 -19.15
CA SER A 94 -22.35 -44.35 -18.57
C SER A 94 -21.47 -43.11 -18.49
N GLY A 95 -20.49 -43.10 -17.58
CA GLY A 95 -19.51 -42.03 -17.45
C GLY A 95 -18.27 -42.44 -16.65
N ALA A 96 -17.34 -41.50 -16.47
CA ALA A 96 -16.12 -41.68 -15.69
C ALA A 96 -16.05 -40.66 -14.56
N PHE A 97 -15.37 -41.02 -13.47
CA PHE A 97 -15.18 -40.16 -12.31
C PHE A 97 -13.91 -40.53 -11.53
N ASP A 98 -13.39 -39.55 -10.79
CA ASP A 98 -12.21 -39.69 -9.95
C ASP A 98 -12.61 -39.54 -8.48
N VAL A 99 -11.92 -40.26 -7.58
CA VAL A 99 -12.18 -40.21 -6.15
C VAL A 99 -10.96 -39.73 -5.37
N PRO A 100 -11.03 -38.58 -4.68
CA PRO A 100 -9.98 -38.13 -3.78
C PRO A 100 -10.00 -38.92 -2.46
N VAL A 101 -8.81 -39.30 -1.98
CA VAL A 101 -8.59 -40.04 -0.74
C VAL A 101 -7.51 -39.34 0.07
N THR A 102 -7.84 -38.91 1.28
CA THR A 102 -6.86 -38.25 2.17
C THR A 102 -6.30 -39.25 3.18
N GLN A 103 -4.96 -39.37 3.22
CA GLN A 103 -4.26 -40.21 4.19
C GLN A 103 -3.04 -39.45 4.74
N ASN A 104 -2.93 -39.33 6.06
CA ASN A 104 -1.85 -38.59 6.75
C ASN A 104 -1.66 -37.15 6.22
N GLY A 105 -2.76 -36.43 5.93
CA GLY A 105 -2.72 -35.06 5.42
C GLY A 105 -2.33 -34.90 3.95
N THR A 106 -2.07 -36.00 3.23
CA THR A 106 -1.81 -35.99 1.78
C THR A 106 -3.04 -36.51 1.03
N VAL A 107 -3.45 -35.79 -0.03
CA VAL A 107 -4.56 -36.19 -0.90
C VAL A 107 -4.02 -37.00 -2.08
N TYR A 108 -4.50 -38.24 -2.19
CA TYR A 108 -4.31 -39.11 -3.34
C TYR A 108 -5.60 -39.13 -4.16
N THR A 109 -5.54 -39.49 -5.43
CA THR A 109 -6.73 -39.61 -6.27
C THR A 109 -6.72 -40.97 -6.94
N VAL A 110 -7.80 -41.72 -6.78
CA VAL A 110 -8.05 -42.94 -7.56
C VAL A 110 -8.73 -42.51 -8.84
N LYS A 111 -8.04 -42.63 -9.97
CA LYS A 111 -8.50 -42.10 -11.25
C LYS A 111 -9.10 -43.15 -12.15
N GLY A 112 -9.97 -42.71 -13.06
CA GLY A 112 -10.49 -43.56 -14.13
C GLY A 112 -11.51 -44.60 -13.66
N ASN A 113 -12.19 -44.33 -12.54
CA ASN A 113 -13.36 -45.12 -12.17
C ASN A 113 -14.48 -44.83 -13.16
N THR A 114 -15.37 -45.78 -13.35
CA THR A 114 -16.49 -45.62 -14.27
C THR A 114 -17.79 -45.98 -13.61
N TRP A 115 -18.87 -45.43 -14.15
CA TRP A 115 -20.21 -45.81 -13.76
C TRP A 115 -21.04 -46.09 -15.01
N LYS A 116 -22.07 -46.93 -14.85
CA LYS A 116 -23.03 -47.23 -15.92
C LYS A 116 -24.40 -47.47 -15.35
N ILE A 117 -25.43 -47.09 -16.09
CA ILE A 117 -26.82 -47.35 -15.75
C ILE A 117 -27.33 -48.48 -16.63
N ARG A 118 -27.76 -49.58 -16.01
CA ARG A 118 -28.37 -50.73 -16.70
C ARG A 118 -29.54 -51.27 -15.87
N ASN A 119 -30.66 -51.56 -16.53
CA ASN A 119 -31.87 -52.11 -15.89
C ASN A 119 -32.33 -51.28 -14.67
N GLY A 120 -32.33 -49.95 -14.80
CA GLY A 120 -32.75 -49.03 -13.73
C GLY A 120 -31.79 -48.94 -12.54
N LYS A 121 -30.56 -49.46 -12.66
CA LYS A 121 -29.53 -49.37 -11.60
C LYS A 121 -28.28 -48.69 -12.12
N LEU A 122 -27.82 -47.68 -11.39
CA LEU A 122 -26.46 -47.16 -11.46
C LEU A 122 -25.51 -48.16 -10.82
N LEU A 123 -24.43 -48.50 -11.51
CA LEU A 123 -23.40 -49.44 -11.07
C LEU A 123 -22.05 -48.73 -11.10
N ILE A 124 -21.26 -48.88 -10.04
CA ILE A 124 -19.89 -48.34 -9.94
C ILE A 124 -18.88 -49.43 -10.28
N ASP A 125 -18.00 -49.12 -11.22
CA ASP A 125 -16.85 -49.95 -11.59
C ASP A 125 -15.56 -49.22 -11.17
N TRP A 126 -14.95 -49.72 -10.10
CA TRP A 126 -13.68 -49.21 -9.57
C TRP A 126 -12.51 -49.54 -10.49
N ASN A 127 -11.59 -48.59 -10.68
CA ASN A 127 -10.34 -48.86 -11.38
C ASN A 127 -9.36 -49.62 -10.47
N ASN A 128 -9.39 -50.94 -10.57
CA ASN A 128 -8.52 -51.81 -9.77
C ASN A 128 -7.04 -51.79 -10.20
N GLU A 129 -6.71 -51.14 -11.32
CA GLU A 129 -5.33 -50.97 -11.80
C GLU A 129 -4.66 -49.70 -11.24
N ASP A 130 -5.42 -48.78 -10.63
CA ASP A 130 -4.86 -47.58 -10.01
C ASP A 130 -4.06 -47.93 -8.74
N SER A 131 -2.84 -47.41 -8.65
CA SER A 131 -1.92 -47.69 -7.53
C SER A 131 -2.41 -47.19 -6.16
N ASN A 132 -3.42 -46.31 -6.13
CA ASN A 132 -4.05 -45.79 -4.92
C ASN A 132 -5.34 -46.51 -4.55
N ILE A 133 -5.80 -47.53 -5.28
CA ILE A 133 -7.08 -48.22 -5.00
C ILE A 133 -7.13 -48.82 -3.58
N ASP A 134 -6.01 -49.34 -3.08
CA ASP A 134 -5.93 -49.88 -1.73
C ASP A 134 -5.98 -48.78 -0.65
N ARG A 135 -5.62 -47.54 -0.99
CA ARG A 135 -5.81 -46.39 -0.09
C ARG A 135 -7.28 -46.02 0.03
N LEU A 136 -8.05 -46.10 -1.06
CA LEU A 136 -9.50 -45.90 -1.03
C LEU A 136 -10.17 -46.97 -0.16
N ARG A 137 -9.82 -48.24 -0.35
CA ARG A 137 -10.37 -49.37 0.44
C ARG A 137 -9.99 -49.35 1.93
N SER A 138 -8.92 -48.64 2.29
CA SER A 138 -8.46 -48.51 3.68
C SER A 138 -8.79 -47.15 4.30
N SER A 139 -9.44 -46.27 3.56
CA SER A 139 -9.84 -44.95 4.05
C SER A 139 -10.97 -45.08 5.07
N ALA A 140 -10.90 -44.31 6.15
CA ALA A 140 -12.05 -44.10 7.01
C ALA A 140 -12.78 -42.84 6.49
N ASN A 141 -13.98 -43.03 5.93
CA ASN A 141 -14.86 -41.98 5.41
C ASN A 141 -14.62 -41.60 3.92
N ALA A 142 -14.60 -42.59 3.02
CA ALA A 142 -14.54 -42.32 1.58
C ALA A 142 -15.79 -41.57 1.07
N GLN A 143 -15.60 -40.66 0.11
CA GLN A 143 -16.66 -39.90 -0.55
C GLN A 143 -16.63 -40.12 -2.06
N VAL A 144 -17.81 -40.34 -2.67
CA VAL A 144 -18.02 -40.42 -4.11
C VAL A 144 -19.02 -39.33 -4.52
N VAL A 145 -18.68 -38.54 -5.54
CA VAL A 145 -19.57 -37.51 -6.08
C VAL A 145 -19.83 -37.79 -7.56
N LEU A 146 -21.09 -37.82 -7.97
CA LEU A 146 -21.51 -38.06 -9.36
C LEU A 146 -22.54 -37.04 -9.79
N ASP A 147 -22.42 -36.49 -10.99
CA ASP A 147 -23.41 -35.64 -11.63
C ASP A 147 -24.08 -36.42 -12.77
N LEU A 148 -25.39 -36.61 -12.68
CA LEU A 148 -26.16 -37.53 -13.53
C LEU A 148 -27.39 -36.83 -14.08
N ARG A 149 -27.69 -37.02 -15.36
CA ARG A 149 -28.87 -36.43 -16.01
C ARG A 149 -30.00 -37.44 -16.18
N PHE A 150 -31.22 -36.99 -15.87
CA PHE A 150 -32.44 -37.80 -15.96
C PHE A 150 -33.56 -37.04 -16.67
N ALA A 151 -34.32 -37.69 -17.53
CA ALA A 151 -35.63 -37.23 -17.96
C ALA A 151 -36.67 -37.71 -16.96
N LEU A 152 -37.53 -36.80 -16.49
CA LEU A 152 -38.55 -37.11 -15.50
C LEU A 152 -39.89 -37.43 -16.18
N HIS A 153 -40.48 -38.56 -15.80
CA HIS A 153 -41.77 -39.02 -16.33
C HIS A 153 -42.71 -39.41 -15.19
N GLY A 154 -43.86 -38.73 -15.09
CA GLY A 154 -44.92 -39.08 -14.14
C GLY A 154 -44.58 -39.01 -12.63
N VAL A 155 -43.43 -38.48 -12.23
CA VAL A 155 -43.01 -38.26 -10.84
C VAL A 155 -43.83 -37.14 -10.19
N ASN A 156 -44.58 -37.44 -9.14
CA ASN A 156 -45.32 -36.41 -8.41
C ASN A 156 -45.39 -36.71 -6.91
N GLY A 157 -44.90 -35.78 -6.09
CA GLY A 157 -44.77 -35.92 -4.64
C GLY A 157 -43.33 -36.12 -4.15
N LYS A 158 -43.21 -36.63 -2.92
CA LYS A 158 -41.93 -36.85 -2.23
C LYS A 158 -41.24 -38.12 -2.74
N VAL A 159 -40.00 -37.98 -3.19
CA VAL A 159 -39.12 -39.06 -3.61
C VAL A 159 -37.94 -39.14 -2.65
N LYS A 160 -37.75 -40.29 -2.03
CA LYS A 160 -36.56 -40.55 -1.21
C LYS A 160 -35.40 -40.93 -2.12
N LEU A 161 -34.34 -40.14 -2.05
CA LEU A 161 -33.12 -40.35 -2.83
C LEU A 161 -32.02 -41.01 -1.98
N GLY A 162 -32.20 -41.10 -0.66
CA GLY A 162 -31.37 -41.88 0.26
C GLY A 162 -32.02 -42.01 1.64
N ASP A 163 -31.34 -42.65 2.59
CA ASP A 163 -31.88 -42.89 3.94
C ASP A 163 -32.33 -41.60 4.65
N SER A 164 -31.59 -40.51 4.44
CA SER A 164 -31.83 -39.20 5.07
C SER A 164 -32.08 -38.07 4.07
N VAL A 165 -32.21 -38.37 2.77
CA VAL A 165 -32.39 -37.36 1.70
C VAL A 165 -33.69 -37.61 0.95
N GLU A 166 -34.62 -36.67 1.05
CA GLU A 166 -35.92 -36.67 0.37
C GLU A 166 -36.11 -35.34 -0.37
N LYS A 167 -36.57 -35.40 -1.61
CA LYS A 167 -36.89 -34.23 -2.44
C LYS A 167 -38.33 -34.33 -2.93
N THR A 168 -39.01 -33.21 -3.15
CA THR A 168 -40.39 -33.18 -3.63
C THR A 168 -40.42 -32.71 -5.08
N PHE A 169 -41.14 -33.44 -5.94
CA PHE A 169 -41.34 -33.08 -7.36
C PHE A 169 -42.81 -32.80 -7.61
N THR A 170 -43.11 -31.86 -8.50
CA THR A 170 -44.48 -31.54 -8.91
C THR A 170 -44.57 -31.58 -10.43
N LEU A 171 -45.35 -32.52 -10.96
CA LEU A 171 -45.65 -32.60 -12.39
C LEU A 171 -46.61 -31.46 -12.81
N ASP A 172 -46.18 -30.65 -13.76
CA ASP A 172 -46.94 -29.59 -14.39
C ASP A 172 -47.60 -30.09 -15.68
N THR A 173 -48.94 -30.20 -15.66
CA THR A 173 -49.74 -30.67 -16.80
C THR A 173 -50.28 -29.53 -17.66
N SER A 174 -49.89 -28.28 -17.42
CA SER A 174 -50.28 -27.18 -18.30
C SER A 174 -49.58 -27.31 -19.66
N ASN A 175 -50.29 -26.96 -20.73
CA ASN A 175 -49.74 -26.86 -22.09
C ASN A 175 -50.12 -25.52 -22.72
N ASP A 176 -49.30 -25.04 -23.65
CA ASP A 176 -49.50 -23.78 -24.38
C ASP A 176 -48.83 -23.87 -25.76
N LEU A 177 -49.31 -23.08 -26.72
CA LEU A 177 -48.79 -22.99 -28.08
C LEU A 177 -48.45 -21.54 -28.42
N ALA A 178 -47.18 -21.20 -28.51
CA ALA A 178 -46.75 -19.85 -28.87
C ALA A 178 -46.41 -19.76 -30.36
N VAL A 179 -46.94 -18.75 -31.06
CA VAL A 179 -46.53 -18.42 -32.43
C VAL A 179 -45.95 -17.01 -32.49
N ALA A 180 -44.82 -16.88 -33.18
CA ALA A 180 -44.16 -15.60 -33.45
C ALA A 180 -43.93 -15.47 -34.95
N LYS A 181 -43.99 -14.23 -35.44
CA LYS A 181 -43.75 -13.88 -36.84
C LYS A 181 -42.85 -12.66 -36.92
N GLN A 182 -41.88 -12.69 -37.84
CA GLN A 182 -40.94 -11.60 -38.10
C GLN A 182 -40.76 -11.45 -39.61
N SER A 183 -40.38 -10.24 -40.03
CA SER A 183 -40.03 -9.94 -41.42
C SER A 183 -38.77 -9.07 -41.52
N THR A 184 -38.12 -9.12 -42.68
CA THR A 184 -37.05 -8.19 -43.08
C THR A 184 -37.16 -7.82 -44.55
N PHE A 185 -36.90 -6.55 -44.87
CA PHE A 185 -36.93 -6.04 -46.25
C PHE A 185 -35.54 -6.08 -46.91
N ASP A 186 -35.43 -6.80 -48.02
CA ASP A 186 -34.31 -6.71 -48.96
C ASP A 186 -34.62 -5.63 -50.01
N GLU A 187 -34.17 -4.40 -49.72
CA GLU A 187 -34.35 -3.23 -50.60
C GLU A 187 -33.64 -3.39 -51.94
N THR A 188 -32.59 -4.20 -52.04
CA THR A 188 -31.81 -4.33 -53.29
C THR A 188 -32.50 -5.23 -54.31
N ASN A 189 -33.21 -6.26 -53.84
CA ASN A 189 -33.89 -7.23 -54.69
C ASN A 189 -35.42 -7.12 -54.63
N GLY A 190 -35.96 -6.24 -53.80
CA GLY A 190 -37.41 -6.02 -53.65
C GLY A 190 -38.16 -7.20 -53.06
N LYS A 191 -37.59 -7.82 -52.03
CA LYS A 191 -38.16 -9.00 -51.36
C LYS A 191 -38.38 -8.76 -49.87
N MET A 192 -39.47 -9.29 -49.34
CA MET A 192 -39.75 -9.41 -47.91
C MET A 192 -39.45 -10.84 -47.47
N HIS A 193 -38.51 -11.02 -46.55
CA HIS A 193 -38.20 -12.31 -45.96
C HIS A 193 -38.99 -12.48 -44.67
N TYR A 194 -39.78 -13.54 -44.55
CA TYR A 194 -40.58 -13.85 -43.38
C TYR A 194 -40.02 -15.05 -42.63
N THR A 195 -40.06 -14.98 -41.30
CA THR A 195 -39.77 -16.09 -40.39
C THR A 195 -40.94 -16.26 -39.43
N VAL A 196 -41.47 -17.49 -39.34
CA VAL A 196 -42.51 -17.90 -38.40
C VAL A 196 -41.92 -18.93 -37.46
N THR A 197 -42.07 -18.75 -36.15
CA THR A 197 -41.60 -19.68 -35.13
C THR A 197 -42.78 -20.14 -34.29
N LEU A 198 -42.92 -21.46 -34.16
CA LEU A 198 -43.97 -22.11 -33.40
C LEU A 198 -43.31 -22.93 -32.28
N THR A 199 -43.71 -22.69 -31.03
CA THR A 199 -43.14 -23.36 -29.85
C THR A 199 -44.25 -23.92 -28.98
N SER A 200 -44.07 -25.16 -28.49
CA SER A 200 -45.01 -25.80 -27.55
C SER A 200 -44.43 -25.82 -26.14
N THR A 201 -45.22 -25.40 -25.15
CA THR A 201 -44.99 -25.70 -23.73
C THR A 201 -45.93 -26.84 -23.35
N GLY A 202 -45.43 -27.88 -22.68
CA GLY A 202 -46.14 -29.15 -22.55
C GLY A 202 -46.35 -29.87 -23.90
N ILE A 203 -47.16 -30.93 -23.89
CA ILE A 203 -47.49 -31.70 -25.10
C ILE A 203 -48.73 -31.07 -25.76
N SER A 204 -48.58 -30.65 -27.03
CA SER A 204 -49.67 -30.14 -27.87
C SER A 204 -49.99 -31.12 -28.99
N THR A 205 -51.28 -31.42 -29.20
CA THR A 205 -51.74 -32.39 -30.22
C THR A 205 -52.48 -31.71 -31.38
N ASN A 206 -52.40 -32.28 -32.59
CA ASN A 206 -53.03 -31.77 -33.82
C ASN A 206 -52.74 -30.28 -34.08
N VAL A 207 -51.46 -29.93 -34.10
CA VAL A 207 -51.02 -28.55 -34.27
C VAL A 207 -51.18 -28.14 -35.74
N GLN A 208 -51.89 -27.04 -35.97
CA GLN A 208 -52.17 -26.46 -37.30
C GLN A 208 -51.72 -25.00 -37.32
N LEU A 209 -51.19 -24.55 -38.44
CA LEU A 209 -50.76 -23.17 -38.64
C LEU A 209 -51.14 -22.69 -40.05
N THR A 210 -51.71 -21.49 -40.16
CA THR A 210 -52.05 -20.88 -41.46
C THR A 210 -51.48 -19.47 -41.55
N ASP A 211 -50.85 -19.18 -42.68
CA ASP A 211 -50.29 -17.88 -43.03
C ASP A 211 -51.07 -17.24 -44.19
N ALA A 212 -51.35 -15.95 -44.09
CA ALA A 212 -52.06 -15.18 -45.11
C ALA A 212 -51.53 -13.74 -45.25
N ILE A 213 -50.89 -13.46 -46.38
CA ILE A 213 -50.55 -12.11 -46.83
C ILE A 213 -51.81 -11.46 -47.42
N SER A 214 -52.41 -10.55 -46.65
CA SER A 214 -53.62 -9.82 -47.04
C SER A 214 -53.33 -8.43 -47.62
N GLY A 215 -52.10 -7.93 -47.46
CA GLY A 215 -51.67 -6.67 -48.04
C GLY A 215 -51.63 -6.67 -49.58
N SER A 216 -51.91 -5.50 -50.17
CA SER A 216 -52.05 -5.35 -51.63
C SER A 216 -50.73 -5.31 -52.41
N ALA A 217 -49.59 -5.16 -51.74
CA ALA A 217 -48.29 -4.88 -52.38
C ALA A 217 -47.30 -6.07 -52.37
N ILE A 218 -47.65 -7.17 -51.69
CA ILE A 218 -46.76 -8.32 -51.53
C ILE A 218 -47.41 -9.59 -52.12
N THR A 219 -46.64 -10.29 -52.95
CA THR A 219 -47.02 -11.60 -53.50
C THR A 219 -46.10 -12.68 -52.94
N TYR A 220 -46.68 -13.69 -52.30
CA TYR A 220 -45.97 -14.85 -51.77
C TYR A 220 -45.20 -15.60 -52.88
N ASP A 221 -43.96 -16.02 -52.60
CA ASP A 221 -43.16 -16.92 -53.45
C ASP A 221 -43.21 -18.36 -52.90
N PRO A 222 -44.02 -19.26 -53.47
CA PRO A 222 -44.13 -20.65 -53.02
C PRO A 222 -42.82 -21.44 -53.05
N SER A 223 -41.89 -21.08 -53.94
CA SER A 223 -40.63 -21.81 -54.11
C SER A 223 -39.63 -21.55 -52.98
N SER A 224 -39.89 -20.54 -52.15
CA SER A 224 -39.02 -20.09 -51.07
C SER A 224 -39.27 -20.75 -49.71
N LEU A 225 -40.40 -21.46 -49.52
CA LEU A 225 -40.81 -22.01 -48.22
C LEU A 225 -39.85 -23.10 -47.73
N LYS A 226 -39.34 -22.93 -46.52
CA LYS A 226 -38.49 -23.90 -45.81
C LYS A 226 -39.01 -24.13 -44.41
N VAL A 227 -38.96 -25.39 -43.94
CA VAL A 227 -39.38 -25.80 -42.59
C VAL A 227 -38.19 -26.47 -41.89
N SER A 228 -37.96 -26.12 -40.63
CA SER A 228 -36.90 -26.69 -39.79
C SER A 228 -37.39 -26.86 -38.35
N GLY A 229 -36.94 -27.91 -37.64
CA GLY A 229 -37.46 -28.28 -36.30
C GLY A 229 -37.73 -29.78 -36.20
N ASN A 230 -38.04 -30.29 -35.00
CA ASN A 230 -38.01 -31.74 -34.72
C ASN A 230 -39.40 -32.42 -34.63
N SER A 231 -40.22 -32.28 -35.68
CA SER A 231 -41.44 -33.07 -35.88
C SER A 231 -41.25 -33.94 -37.13
N ALA A 232 -41.07 -35.25 -36.95
CA ALA A 232 -40.72 -36.18 -38.03
C ALA A 232 -41.79 -36.33 -39.14
N ASP A 233 -43.05 -35.95 -38.86
CA ASP A 233 -44.18 -36.04 -39.80
C ASP A 233 -44.98 -34.72 -39.80
N TYR A 234 -44.82 -33.90 -40.86
CA TYR A 234 -45.59 -32.68 -41.06
C TYR A 234 -46.13 -32.58 -42.50
N THR A 235 -47.12 -31.72 -42.72
CA THR A 235 -47.53 -31.29 -44.06
C THR A 235 -47.43 -29.77 -44.19
N ALA A 236 -46.96 -29.29 -45.34
CA ALA A 236 -46.90 -27.87 -45.67
C ALA A 236 -47.34 -27.67 -47.12
N THR A 237 -48.35 -26.85 -47.35
CA THR A 237 -48.93 -26.63 -48.70
C THR A 237 -49.23 -25.15 -48.92
N THR A 238 -49.24 -24.73 -50.18
CA THR A 238 -49.66 -23.37 -50.55
C THR A 238 -51.14 -23.16 -50.25
N ASN A 239 -51.48 -21.99 -49.72
CA ASN A 239 -52.86 -21.64 -49.38
C ASN A 239 -53.10 -20.15 -49.70
N GLY A 240 -53.61 -19.87 -50.90
CA GLY A 240 -53.80 -18.50 -51.37
C GLY A 240 -52.48 -17.72 -51.46
N ASN A 241 -52.48 -16.48 -50.96
CA ASN A 241 -51.27 -15.65 -50.83
C ASN A 241 -50.56 -15.95 -49.50
N GLY A 242 -50.11 -17.20 -49.33
CA GLY A 242 -49.56 -17.71 -48.08
C GLY A 242 -49.50 -19.26 -48.09
N PHE A 243 -49.44 -19.88 -46.92
CA PHE A 243 -49.32 -21.33 -46.78
C PHE A 243 -50.09 -21.88 -45.56
N ALA A 244 -50.29 -23.20 -45.53
CA ALA A 244 -50.81 -23.93 -44.37
C ALA A 244 -49.82 -25.04 -43.96
N PHE A 245 -49.66 -25.24 -42.66
CA PHE A 245 -48.76 -26.20 -42.02
C PHE A 245 -49.52 -27.03 -40.97
N SER A 246 -49.17 -28.32 -40.83
CA SER A 246 -49.75 -29.19 -39.82
C SER A 246 -48.77 -30.23 -39.29
N THR A 247 -48.83 -30.55 -37.99
CA THR A 247 -48.17 -31.72 -37.38
C THR A 247 -49.06 -32.41 -36.36
N ALA A 248 -48.89 -33.72 -36.18
CA ALA A 248 -49.71 -34.53 -35.29
C ALA A 248 -49.49 -34.21 -33.80
N THR A 249 -48.26 -33.87 -33.41
CA THR A 249 -47.88 -33.64 -32.00
C THR A 249 -46.60 -32.82 -31.91
N MET A 250 -46.54 -31.91 -30.94
CA MET A 250 -45.32 -31.22 -30.52
C MET A 250 -45.05 -31.50 -29.03
N LYS A 251 -43.81 -31.79 -28.69
CA LYS A 251 -43.36 -32.08 -27.31
C LYS A 251 -43.08 -30.79 -26.54
N ASN A 252 -42.92 -30.90 -25.21
CA ASN A 252 -42.51 -29.78 -24.37
C ASN A 252 -41.18 -29.19 -24.86
N GLY A 253 -41.14 -27.86 -25.05
CA GLY A 253 -39.97 -27.13 -25.53
C GLY A 253 -39.66 -27.29 -27.02
N GLU A 254 -40.46 -28.07 -27.76
CA GLU A 254 -40.24 -28.26 -29.20
C GLU A 254 -40.54 -26.98 -29.97
N THR A 255 -39.65 -26.63 -30.90
CA THR A 255 -39.77 -25.45 -31.76
C THR A 255 -39.68 -25.82 -33.24
N ILE A 256 -40.60 -25.30 -34.04
CA ILE A 256 -40.65 -25.41 -35.49
C ILE A 256 -40.54 -24.01 -36.10
N THR A 257 -39.63 -23.83 -37.05
CA THR A 257 -39.37 -22.58 -37.75
C THR A 257 -39.64 -22.72 -39.23
N LEU A 258 -40.45 -21.82 -39.78
CA LEU A 258 -40.78 -21.72 -41.20
C LEU A 258 -40.27 -20.39 -41.78
N THR A 259 -39.57 -20.44 -42.91
CA THR A 259 -39.05 -19.24 -43.60
C THR A 259 -39.48 -19.19 -45.06
N TYR A 260 -39.75 -17.99 -45.58
CA TYR A 260 -40.19 -17.77 -46.98
C TYR A 260 -40.09 -16.30 -47.41
N ASP A 261 -40.25 -16.05 -48.70
CA ASP A 261 -40.16 -14.74 -49.34
C ASP A 261 -41.51 -14.25 -49.88
N GLY A 262 -41.69 -12.92 -49.93
CA GLY A 262 -42.72 -12.23 -50.70
C GLY A 262 -42.11 -11.15 -51.60
N ALA A 263 -42.51 -11.09 -52.86
CA ALA A 263 -42.06 -10.08 -53.82
C ALA A 263 -42.90 -8.79 -53.73
N ILE A 264 -42.25 -7.63 -53.81
CA ILE A 264 -42.91 -6.32 -53.75
C ILE A 264 -43.28 -5.81 -55.14
N ASP A 265 -44.52 -5.34 -55.30
CA ASP A 265 -44.98 -4.60 -56.48
C ASP A 265 -44.92 -3.09 -56.21
N TYR A 266 -43.83 -2.45 -56.68
CA TYR A 266 -43.57 -1.03 -56.51
C TYR A 266 -44.59 -0.11 -57.21
N THR A 267 -45.42 -0.63 -58.12
CA THR A 267 -46.46 0.17 -58.81
C THR A 267 -47.69 0.44 -57.93
N LYS A 268 -47.81 -0.24 -56.78
CA LYS A 268 -48.99 -0.17 -55.92
C LYS A 268 -48.95 0.95 -54.87
N PHE A 269 -47.85 1.71 -54.80
CA PHE A 269 -47.66 2.76 -53.82
C PHE A 269 -46.71 3.85 -54.33
N ASN A 270 -46.83 5.07 -53.81
CA ASN A 270 -46.09 6.24 -54.26
C ASN A 270 -44.98 6.61 -53.26
N GLY A 271 -43.95 5.75 -53.14
CA GLY A 271 -42.78 5.97 -52.29
C GLY A 271 -42.96 5.69 -50.78
N SER A 272 -44.19 5.45 -50.31
CA SER A 272 -44.48 5.03 -48.94
C SER A 272 -45.38 3.80 -48.91
N VAL A 273 -44.96 2.80 -48.14
CA VAL A 273 -45.68 1.55 -47.93
C VAL A 273 -46.34 1.58 -46.56
N THR A 274 -47.65 1.35 -46.52
CA THR A 274 -48.43 1.31 -45.27
C THR A 274 -48.58 -0.11 -44.74
N ALA A 275 -48.93 -0.23 -43.45
CA ALA A 275 -49.27 -1.50 -42.81
C ALA A 275 -50.34 -2.28 -43.60
N ASP A 276 -51.34 -1.59 -44.17
CA ASP A 276 -52.38 -2.22 -44.99
C ASP A 276 -51.83 -2.77 -46.32
N ASN A 277 -50.72 -2.24 -46.83
CA ASN A 277 -50.11 -2.73 -48.06
C ASN A 277 -49.27 -3.99 -47.86
N THR A 278 -48.74 -4.22 -46.65
CA THR A 278 -47.79 -5.31 -46.34
C THR A 278 -48.31 -6.36 -45.38
N ARG A 279 -49.55 -6.20 -44.89
CA ARG A 279 -50.13 -7.05 -43.86
C ARG A 279 -50.01 -8.53 -44.14
N ASN A 280 -49.40 -9.22 -43.19
CA ASN A 280 -49.23 -10.66 -43.21
C ASN A 280 -49.46 -11.26 -41.82
N THR A 281 -50.46 -12.14 -41.72
CA THR A 281 -50.94 -12.72 -40.47
C THR A 281 -50.75 -14.22 -40.48
N VAL A 282 -50.22 -14.76 -39.38
CA VAL A 282 -50.14 -16.19 -39.11
C VAL A 282 -50.97 -16.53 -37.88
N ILE A 283 -51.66 -17.67 -37.95
CA ILE A 283 -52.52 -18.18 -36.89
C ILE A 283 -52.12 -19.62 -36.60
N ALA A 284 -51.93 -19.97 -35.33
CA ALA A 284 -51.68 -21.33 -34.89
C ALA A 284 -52.83 -21.85 -34.01
N THR A 285 -53.11 -23.15 -34.05
CA THR A 285 -54.11 -23.81 -33.20
C THR A 285 -53.68 -25.23 -32.88
N SER A 286 -54.17 -25.79 -31.78
CA SER A 286 -54.03 -27.22 -31.44
C SER A 286 -55.36 -27.78 -30.93
N THR A 287 -55.44 -29.08 -30.63
CA THR A 287 -56.64 -29.67 -29.98
C THR A 287 -56.94 -29.00 -28.65
N ASP A 288 -55.89 -28.69 -27.88
CA ASP A 288 -55.97 -28.14 -26.52
C ASP A 288 -56.15 -26.61 -26.54
N HIS A 289 -55.71 -25.97 -27.62
CA HIS A 289 -55.83 -24.53 -27.89
C HIS A 289 -56.53 -24.26 -29.23
N PRO A 290 -57.87 -24.45 -29.32
CA PRO A 290 -58.62 -24.31 -30.56
C PRO A 290 -58.97 -22.85 -30.92
N ASP A 291 -58.81 -21.92 -29.99
CA ASP A 291 -59.12 -20.51 -30.21
C ASP A 291 -57.99 -19.81 -30.98
N ALA A 292 -58.22 -19.58 -32.27
CA ALA A 292 -57.30 -18.88 -33.15
C ALA A 292 -56.94 -17.45 -32.68
N SER A 293 -57.80 -16.80 -31.88
CA SER A 293 -57.60 -15.40 -31.48
C SER A 293 -56.49 -15.21 -30.44
N GLU A 294 -56.17 -16.25 -29.66
CA GLU A 294 -55.13 -16.20 -28.63
C GLU A 294 -53.73 -16.53 -29.18
N HIS A 295 -53.65 -17.13 -30.37
CA HIS A 295 -52.40 -17.58 -31.00
C HIS A 295 -52.26 -17.05 -32.43
N THR A 296 -52.40 -15.72 -32.57
CA THR A 296 -52.23 -14.98 -33.83
C THR A 296 -50.99 -14.08 -33.74
N ALA A 297 -50.12 -14.13 -34.74
CA ALA A 297 -49.02 -13.18 -34.91
C ALA A 297 -49.15 -12.46 -36.26
N THR A 298 -48.95 -11.15 -36.27
CA THR A 298 -49.00 -10.33 -37.49
C THR A 298 -47.74 -9.49 -37.59
N THR A 299 -47.21 -9.36 -38.81
CA THR A 299 -46.09 -8.46 -39.11
C THR A 299 -46.55 -7.47 -40.17
N ASP A 300 -46.82 -6.25 -39.73
CA ASP A 300 -47.19 -5.12 -40.58
C ASP A 300 -46.00 -4.15 -40.57
N GLU A 301 -45.39 -3.93 -41.73
CA GLU A 301 -44.22 -3.08 -41.86
C GLU A 301 -44.56 -1.79 -42.61
N THR A 302 -44.32 -0.64 -41.97
CA THR A 302 -44.41 0.68 -42.60
C THR A 302 -43.00 1.16 -42.98
N HIS A 303 -42.75 1.31 -44.28
CA HIS A 303 -41.46 1.75 -44.80
C HIS A 303 -41.63 2.89 -45.80
N THR A 304 -40.72 3.85 -45.77
CA THR A 304 -40.49 4.75 -46.90
C THR A 304 -39.50 4.05 -47.81
N ILE A 305 -39.90 3.71 -49.03
CA ILE A 305 -39.05 2.98 -49.98
C ILE A 305 -38.50 3.95 -51.00
N ARG A 306 -37.18 3.86 -51.24
CA ARG A 306 -36.56 4.61 -52.34
C ARG A 306 -36.91 3.94 -53.66
N LEU A 307 -37.63 4.68 -54.52
CA LEU A 307 -38.00 4.23 -55.86
C LEU A 307 -36.82 4.32 -56.83
N SER A 308 -35.92 5.27 -56.62
CA SER A 308 -34.66 5.44 -57.34
C SER A 308 -33.59 5.97 -56.37
N ASP A 309 -32.40 6.20 -56.89
CA ASP A 309 -31.25 6.70 -56.17
C ASP A 309 -30.41 7.59 -57.10
N LEU A 310 -29.69 8.52 -56.48
CA LEU A 310 -28.71 9.35 -57.14
C LEU A 310 -27.46 9.40 -56.26
N GLY A 311 -26.32 9.11 -56.87
CA GLY A 311 -25.02 9.14 -56.23
C GLY A 311 -24.09 10.06 -57.00
N LYS A 312 -23.20 10.73 -56.28
CA LYS A 312 -22.15 11.54 -56.86
C LYS A 312 -20.85 11.30 -56.12
N SER A 313 -19.77 11.19 -56.86
CA SER A 313 -18.42 11.10 -56.32
C SER A 313 -17.45 11.86 -57.20
N GLY A 314 -16.33 12.26 -56.63
CA GLY A 314 -15.25 12.88 -57.37
C GLY A 314 -13.90 12.46 -56.81
N THR A 315 -12.88 12.45 -57.66
CA THR A 315 -11.49 12.16 -57.27
C THR A 315 -10.57 13.16 -57.96
N ALA A 316 -9.76 13.88 -57.18
CA ALA A 316 -8.72 14.76 -57.72
C ALA A 316 -7.47 13.95 -58.10
N ASP A 317 -6.85 14.31 -59.22
CA ASP A 317 -5.57 13.73 -59.62
C ASP A 317 -4.47 14.10 -58.63
N THR A 318 -3.82 13.08 -58.06
CA THR A 318 -2.73 13.25 -57.09
C THR A 318 -1.34 13.34 -57.74
N SER A 319 -1.25 13.00 -59.03
CA SER A 319 0.02 12.79 -59.74
C SER A 319 0.34 13.84 -60.81
N ASP A 320 -0.41 14.94 -60.89
CA ASP A 320 -0.11 15.92 -61.95
C ASP A 320 1.24 16.62 -61.67
N THR A 321 2.23 16.16 -62.41
CA THR A 321 3.62 16.63 -62.52
C THR A 321 3.74 17.71 -63.59
N SER A 322 2.62 18.14 -64.20
CA SER A 322 2.60 19.29 -65.07
C SER A 322 2.92 20.55 -64.27
N THR A 323 3.70 21.42 -64.87
CA THR A 323 4.06 22.75 -64.34
C THR A 323 2.86 23.71 -64.26
N SER A 324 1.63 23.22 -64.35
CA SER A 324 0.39 24.00 -64.38
C SER A 324 -0.25 24.06 -62.99
N SER A 325 -0.88 25.19 -62.67
CA SER A 325 -1.61 25.40 -61.43
C SER A 325 -3.06 24.90 -61.46
N ASN A 326 -3.47 24.21 -62.53
CA ASN A 326 -4.83 23.69 -62.69
C ASN A 326 -4.83 22.18 -62.45
N ARG A 327 -5.58 21.74 -61.43
CA ARG A 327 -5.74 20.33 -61.05
C ARG A 327 -7.01 19.73 -61.66
N ILE A 328 -6.95 18.52 -62.19
CA ILE A 328 -8.11 17.81 -62.74
C ILE A 328 -8.85 17.05 -61.62
N ILE A 329 -10.18 17.11 -61.65
CA ILE A 329 -11.07 16.29 -60.81
C ILE A 329 -11.96 15.47 -61.74
N HIS A 330 -11.90 14.15 -61.56
CA HIS A 330 -12.77 13.19 -62.23
C HIS A 330 -14.05 13.01 -61.44
N TRP A 331 -15.21 13.32 -62.04
CA TRP A 331 -16.52 13.16 -61.41
C TRP A 331 -17.24 11.93 -61.94
N THR A 332 -18.02 11.27 -61.09
CA THR A 332 -18.93 10.19 -61.46
C THR A 332 -20.31 10.43 -60.82
N ILE A 333 -21.38 10.24 -61.61
CA ILE A 333 -22.77 10.26 -61.15
C ILE A 333 -23.38 8.89 -61.42
N THR A 334 -24.01 8.29 -60.42
CA THR A 334 -24.80 7.06 -60.59
C THR A 334 -26.28 7.39 -60.40
N ALA A 335 -27.14 7.04 -61.35
CA ALA A 335 -28.57 7.32 -61.27
C ALA A 335 -29.38 6.03 -61.45
N ASN A 336 -30.42 5.87 -60.62
CA ASN A 336 -31.35 4.74 -60.61
C ASN A 336 -30.68 3.36 -60.51
N SER A 337 -29.58 3.24 -59.76
CA SER A 337 -28.91 1.98 -59.43
C SER A 337 -29.82 0.96 -58.73
N LEU A 338 -30.90 1.39 -58.07
CA LEU A 338 -31.92 0.49 -57.49
C LEU A 338 -32.77 -0.22 -58.56
N ARG A 339 -33.06 0.45 -59.69
CA ARG A 339 -33.87 -0.09 -60.79
C ARG A 339 -35.25 -0.59 -60.33
N HIS A 340 -35.90 0.11 -59.41
CA HIS A 340 -37.29 -0.22 -59.01
C HIS A 340 -38.32 0.37 -59.97
N VAL A 341 -38.03 1.52 -60.59
CA VAL A 341 -38.90 2.21 -61.57
C VAL A 341 -38.09 2.79 -62.73
N SER A 342 -38.77 3.27 -63.79
CA SER A 342 -38.12 3.89 -64.95
C SER A 342 -37.70 5.34 -64.70
N MET A 343 -36.63 5.78 -65.36
CA MET A 343 -36.22 7.20 -65.43
C MET A 343 -36.63 7.87 -66.75
N ALA A 344 -37.32 7.14 -67.64
CA ALA A 344 -37.65 7.59 -68.98
C ALA A 344 -38.51 8.87 -68.98
N GLY A 345 -38.13 9.83 -69.82
CA GLY A 345 -38.78 11.14 -69.89
C GLY A 345 -38.44 12.08 -68.72
N GLY A 346 -37.56 11.65 -67.81
CA GLY A 346 -36.99 12.46 -66.74
C GLY A 346 -35.73 13.20 -67.15
N THR A 347 -34.99 13.73 -66.17
CA THR A 347 -33.78 14.53 -66.37
C THR A 347 -32.68 14.20 -65.35
N ILE A 348 -31.42 14.40 -65.72
CA ILE A 348 -30.25 14.32 -64.85
C ILE A 348 -29.41 15.59 -65.09
N SER A 349 -29.04 16.30 -64.04
CA SER A 349 -28.27 17.55 -64.12
C SER A 349 -27.14 17.59 -63.11
N ASP A 350 -26.19 18.49 -63.33
CA ASP A 350 -25.05 18.75 -62.47
C ASP A 350 -24.84 20.26 -62.30
N THR A 351 -24.24 20.68 -61.18
CA THR A 351 -24.00 22.08 -60.84
C THR A 351 -22.82 22.18 -59.89
N ILE A 352 -21.76 22.89 -60.31
CA ILE A 352 -20.63 23.26 -59.44
C ILE A 352 -21.17 24.20 -58.34
N ASP A 353 -20.85 23.89 -57.08
CA ASP A 353 -21.37 24.65 -55.94
C ASP A 353 -20.85 26.10 -55.96
N GLU A 354 -21.66 27.05 -55.49
CA GLU A 354 -21.38 28.50 -55.56
C GLU A 354 -19.99 28.88 -55.01
N ALA A 355 -19.56 28.24 -53.92
CA ALA A 355 -18.26 28.47 -53.29
C ALA A 355 -17.05 28.03 -54.14
N SER A 356 -17.26 27.16 -55.13
CA SER A 356 -16.19 26.58 -55.96
C SER A 356 -16.16 27.16 -57.39
N GLN A 357 -17.19 27.90 -57.81
CA GLN A 357 -17.32 28.43 -59.17
C GLN A 357 -16.22 29.43 -59.56
N SER A 358 -15.58 30.10 -58.60
CA SER A 358 -14.49 31.04 -58.89
C SER A 358 -13.16 30.37 -59.23
N THR A 359 -13.01 29.08 -58.91
CA THR A 359 -11.76 28.33 -59.06
C THR A 359 -11.90 27.09 -59.93
N THR A 360 -13.12 26.57 -60.13
CA THR A 360 -13.38 25.28 -60.79
C THR A 360 -14.27 25.44 -62.02
N HIS A 361 -13.88 24.78 -63.12
CA HIS A 361 -14.54 24.87 -64.44
C HIS A 361 -14.64 23.49 -65.09
N TYR A 362 -15.66 23.25 -65.93
CA TYR A 362 -15.80 21.99 -66.68
C TYR A 362 -14.66 21.81 -67.69
N ALA A 363 -14.27 20.57 -67.94
CA ALA A 363 -13.14 20.23 -68.81
C ALA A 363 -13.49 19.07 -69.77
N GLY A 364 -12.70 18.92 -70.84
CA GLY A 364 -12.93 17.91 -71.88
C GLY A 364 -14.06 18.26 -72.85
N ASP A 365 -14.55 17.27 -73.60
CA ASP A 365 -15.50 17.48 -74.71
C ASP A 365 -16.98 17.24 -74.35
N GLY A 366 -17.27 16.69 -73.17
CA GLY A 366 -18.63 16.32 -72.74
C GLY A 366 -18.65 15.32 -71.60
N ILE A 367 -19.78 14.61 -71.46
CA ILE A 367 -19.95 13.50 -70.51
C ILE A 367 -19.95 12.15 -71.24
N THR A 368 -19.53 11.10 -70.53
CA THR A 368 -19.73 9.70 -70.96
C THR A 368 -20.72 9.03 -70.02
N MET A 369 -21.71 8.30 -70.55
CA MET A 369 -22.79 7.68 -69.78
C MET A 369 -22.95 6.22 -70.16
N ASP A 370 -22.68 5.32 -69.21
CA ASP A 370 -22.93 3.89 -69.34
C ASP A 370 -24.35 3.56 -68.85
N VAL A 371 -25.09 2.76 -69.63
CA VAL A 371 -26.48 2.37 -69.37
C VAL A 371 -26.55 0.87 -69.08
N TYR A 372 -27.27 0.50 -68.02
CA TYR A 372 -27.40 -0.88 -67.56
C TYR A 372 -28.87 -1.30 -67.47
N ASP A 373 -29.17 -2.53 -67.86
CA ASP A 373 -30.51 -3.10 -67.81
C ASP A 373 -30.96 -3.53 -66.40
N ALA A 374 -32.22 -3.98 -66.27
CA ALA A 374 -32.78 -4.52 -65.03
C ALA A 374 -31.97 -5.69 -64.42
N SER A 375 -31.25 -6.45 -65.27
CA SER A 375 -30.38 -7.57 -64.87
C SER A 375 -28.94 -7.15 -64.57
N ARG A 376 -28.65 -5.84 -64.54
CA ARG A 376 -27.33 -5.22 -64.27
C ARG A 376 -26.30 -5.44 -65.38
N ASN A 377 -26.71 -5.82 -66.58
CA ASN A 377 -25.80 -5.91 -67.71
C ASN A 377 -25.65 -4.54 -68.36
N LYS A 378 -24.41 -4.16 -68.68
CA LYS A 378 -24.15 -2.95 -69.49
C LYS A 378 -24.68 -3.17 -70.90
N VAL A 379 -25.63 -2.35 -71.33
CA VAL A 379 -26.30 -2.48 -72.63
C VAL A 379 -25.87 -1.40 -73.63
N GLU A 380 -25.42 -0.23 -73.16
CA GLU A 380 -25.06 0.90 -74.01
C GLU A 380 -24.01 1.82 -73.34
N THR A 381 -23.22 2.54 -74.14
CA THR A 381 -22.43 3.72 -73.72
C THR A 381 -22.80 4.90 -74.62
N ARG A 382 -23.17 6.02 -74.02
CA ARG A 382 -23.52 7.27 -74.69
C ARG A 382 -22.43 8.31 -74.44
N THR A 383 -21.89 8.94 -75.48
CA THR A 383 -20.98 10.09 -75.36
C THR A 383 -21.73 11.33 -75.78
N ILE A 384 -21.92 12.27 -74.85
CA ILE A 384 -22.81 13.41 -75.04
C ILE A 384 -21.97 14.70 -74.94
N PRO A 385 -21.82 15.46 -76.04
CA PRO A 385 -20.99 16.66 -76.03
C PRO A 385 -21.63 17.78 -75.21
N TRP A 386 -20.81 18.70 -74.68
CA TRP A 386 -21.27 19.86 -73.90
C TRP A 386 -22.41 20.67 -74.54
N SER A 387 -22.38 20.81 -75.86
CA SER A 387 -23.41 21.53 -76.63
C SER A 387 -24.80 20.91 -76.53
N GLN A 388 -24.91 19.59 -76.32
CA GLN A 388 -26.18 18.89 -76.11
C GLN A 388 -26.65 18.94 -74.65
N LEU A 389 -25.81 19.40 -73.73
CA LEU A 389 -26.11 19.49 -72.29
C LEU A 389 -26.37 20.93 -71.81
N GLY A 390 -26.45 21.88 -72.74
CA GLY A 390 -26.65 23.31 -72.45
C GLY A 390 -25.38 24.08 -72.08
N VAL A 391 -24.18 23.50 -72.26
CA VAL A 391 -22.89 24.15 -71.96
C VAL A 391 -22.28 24.72 -73.24
N THR A 392 -22.22 26.05 -73.35
CA THR A 392 -21.65 26.76 -74.52
C THR A 392 -20.21 27.24 -74.30
N ASP A 393 -19.82 27.47 -73.05
CA ASP A 393 -18.47 27.88 -72.64
C ASP A 393 -18.13 27.19 -71.30
N THR A 394 -17.14 26.31 -71.33
CA THR A 394 -16.77 25.51 -70.15
C THR A 394 -16.08 26.34 -69.06
N ALA A 395 -15.55 27.52 -69.41
CA ALA A 395 -14.90 28.43 -68.46
C ALA A 395 -15.90 29.24 -67.61
N SER A 396 -17.16 29.34 -68.04
CA SER A 396 -18.19 30.13 -67.34
C SER A 396 -19.43 29.32 -66.97
N ALA A 397 -19.60 28.10 -67.51
CA ALA A 397 -20.71 27.23 -67.17
C ALA A 397 -20.64 26.75 -65.72
N THR A 398 -21.75 26.90 -65.01
CA THR A 398 -21.90 26.47 -63.61
C THR A 398 -22.64 25.14 -63.49
N GLY A 399 -23.29 24.65 -64.55
CA GLY A 399 -24.03 23.40 -64.55
C GLY A 399 -24.36 22.87 -65.96
N TRP A 400 -24.84 21.64 -66.03
CA TRP A 400 -25.29 20.99 -67.26
C TRP A 400 -26.53 20.12 -67.01
N LYS A 401 -27.32 19.83 -68.06
CA LYS A 401 -28.55 19.02 -67.96
C LYS A 401 -28.69 18.04 -69.12
N TYR A 402 -29.09 16.81 -68.82
CA TYR A 402 -29.41 15.74 -69.76
C TYR A 402 -30.88 15.31 -69.59
N ASP A 403 -31.64 15.28 -70.69
CA ASP A 403 -33.01 14.76 -70.71
C ASP A 403 -32.98 13.25 -71.08
N VAL A 404 -33.51 12.40 -70.20
CA VAL A 404 -33.50 10.93 -70.37
C VAL A 404 -34.53 10.51 -71.44
N PRO A 405 -34.14 9.72 -72.47
CA PRO A 405 -35.05 9.30 -73.53
C PRO A 405 -36.32 8.62 -73.01
N ALA A 406 -37.48 8.97 -73.57
CA ALA A 406 -38.76 8.33 -73.24
C ALA A 406 -38.83 6.83 -73.62
N THR A 407 -37.86 6.34 -74.39
CA THR A 407 -37.73 4.94 -74.80
C THR A 407 -36.92 4.09 -73.82
N ASP A 408 -36.28 4.68 -72.82
CA ASP A 408 -35.49 3.93 -71.85
C ASP A 408 -36.41 3.08 -70.95
N GLY A 409 -35.96 1.88 -70.59
CA GLY A 409 -36.68 0.99 -69.69
C GLY A 409 -36.36 1.29 -68.23
N ILE A 410 -36.50 0.27 -67.38
CA ILE A 410 -35.97 0.31 -66.01
C ILE A 410 -34.45 0.12 -66.08
N TYR A 411 -33.74 1.24 -66.31
CA TYR A 411 -32.30 1.30 -66.47
C TYR A 411 -31.61 2.10 -65.36
N SER A 412 -30.34 1.77 -65.11
CA SER A 412 -29.43 2.57 -64.29
C SER A 412 -28.32 3.19 -65.14
N TYR A 413 -27.80 4.33 -64.72
CA TYR A 413 -26.84 5.13 -65.47
C TYR A 413 -25.58 5.39 -64.64
N SER A 414 -24.41 5.34 -65.27
CA SER A 414 -23.13 5.77 -64.70
C SER A 414 -22.50 6.81 -65.61
N ILE A 415 -22.46 8.06 -65.16
CA ILE A 415 -22.01 9.22 -65.93
C ILE A 415 -20.65 9.68 -65.43
N SER A 416 -19.67 9.89 -66.31
CA SER A 416 -18.33 10.40 -65.98
C SER A 416 -17.96 11.63 -66.81
N TYR A 417 -17.26 12.58 -66.18
CA TYR A 417 -16.74 13.81 -66.80
C TYR A 417 -15.72 14.51 -65.88
N ASP A 418 -15.02 15.52 -66.40
CA ASP A 418 -13.93 16.19 -65.69
C ASP A 418 -14.20 17.68 -65.42
N THR A 419 -13.56 18.20 -64.37
CA THR A 419 -13.41 19.64 -64.12
C THR A 419 -11.95 19.99 -63.81
N THR A 420 -11.52 21.21 -64.11
CA THR A 420 -10.22 21.75 -63.70
C THR A 420 -10.37 22.79 -62.59
N THR A 421 -9.50 22.77 -61.58
CA THR A 421 -9.49 23.70 -60.44
C THR A 421 -8.15 24.43 -60.31
N ASP A 422 -8.15 25.77 -60.23
CA ASP A 422 -6.94 26.59 -60.02
C ASP A 422 -6.52 26.63 -58.53
N SER A 423 -5.35 26.08 -58.22
CA SER A 423 -4.73 26.05 -56.89
C SER A 423 -3.57 27.04 -56.70
N SER A 424 -3.26 27.89 -57.69
CA SER A 424 -2.04 28.73 -57.69
C SER A 424 -1.90 29.71 -56.53
N ARG A 425 -3.02 30.06 -55.86
CA ARG A 425 -3.08 31.16 -54.89
C ARG A 425 -3.43 30.69 -53.47
N THR A 426 -3.47 29.38 -53.22
CA THR A 426 -4.08 28.84 -52.00
C THR A 426 -3.04 28.26 -51.05
N VAL A 427 -3.15 28.66 -49.77
CA VAL A 427 -2.24 28.27 -48.68
C VAL A 427 -2.81 27.14 -47.80
N ALA A 428 -4.02 26.71 -48.13
CA ALA A 428 -4.80 25.63 -47.53
C ALA A 428 -5.47 24.82 -48.64
N ASP A 429 -5.77 23.55 -48.36
CA ASP A 429 -6.42 22.68 -49.35
C ASP A 429 -7.79 23.26 -49.73
N LEU A 430 -8.11 23.18 -51.01
CA LEU A 430 -9.31 23.76 -51.60
C LEU A 430 -10.45 22.74 -51.62
N PRO A 431 -11.53 22.94 -50.86
CA PRO A 431 -12.73 22.13 -51.02
C PRO A 431 -13.45 22.52 -52.31
N VAL A 432 -13.71 21.53 -53.17
CA VAL A 432 -14.48 21.67 -54.40
C VAL A 432 -15.78 20.91 -54.24
N GLY A 433 -16.88 21.66 -54.12
CA GLY A 433 -18.23 21.14 -54.04
C GLY A 433 -18.87 21.05 -55.42
N ASN A 434 -19.56 19.95 -55.69
CA ASN A 434 -20.32 19.76 -56.90
C ASN A 434 -21.58 18.93 -56.60
N SER A 435 -22.71 19.35 -57.15
CA SER A 435 -24.03 18.81 -56.87
C SER A 435 -24.69 18.27 -58.14
N THR A 436 -25.44 17.19 -58.03
CA THR A 436 -26.25 16.61 -59.11
C THR A 436 -27.69 16.46 -58.66
N ALA A 437 -28.61 16.56 -59.61
CA ALA A 437 -30.02 16.29 -59.39
C ALA A 437 -30.57 15.40 -60.51
N SER A 438 -31.60 14.64 -60.19
CA SER A 438 -32.40 13.92 -61.18
C SER A 438 -33.88 14.13 -60.88
N ASP A 439 -34.69 14.11 -61.91
CA ASP A 439 -36.15 14.24 -61.79
C ASP A 439 -36.80 13.24 -62.73
N SER A 440 -37.57 12.28 -62.18
CA SER A 440 -38.27 11.25 -62.96
C SER A 440 -39.78 11.31 -62.69
N PRO A 441 -40.63 11.14 -63.72
CA PRO A 441 -42.08 11.02 -63.53
C PRO A 441 -42.49 9.86 -62.60
N GLU A 442 -41.74 8.76 -62.59
CA GLU A 442 -42.07 7.57 -61.78
C GLU A 442 -41.34 7.54 -60.44
N ALA A 443 -40.11 8.07 -60.37
CA ALA A 443 -39.31 8.02 -59.16
C ALA A 443 -39.39 9.29 -58.29
N GLY A 444 -39.83 10.41 -58.87
CA GLY A 444 -39.70 11.74 -58.27
C GLY A 444 -38.28 12.31 -58.40
N SER A 445 -37.99 13.34 -57.61
CA SER A 445 -36.73 14.09 -57.68
C SER A 445 -35.72 13.65 -56.62
N TYR A 446 -34.47 13.46 -57.03
CA TYR A 446 -33.35 13.11 -56.16
C TYR A 446 -32.21 14.11 -56.34
N SER A 447 -31.41 14.31 -55.30
CA SER A 447 -30.20 15.13 -55.35
C SER A 447 -29.07 14.46 -54.59
N ALA A 448 -27.85 14.62 -55.08
CA ALA A 448 -26.64 14.18 -54.41
C ALA A 448 -25.54 15.23 -54.59
N ASN A 449 -24.59 15.30 -53.68
CA ASN A 449 -23.45 16.19 -53.80
C ASN A 449 -22.18 15.45 -53.40
N ALA A 450 -21.05 15.92 -53.90
CA ALA A 450 -19.75 15.42 -53.53
C ALA A 450 -18.78 16.60 -53.35
N ASN A 451 -17.94 16.49 -52.33
CA ASN A 451 -16.86 17.42 -52.05
C ASN A 451 -15.54 16.72 -52.30
N VAL A 452 -14.67 17.34 -53.09
CA VAL A 452 -13.31 16.86 -53.35
C VAL A 452 -12.33 17.90 -52.84
N THR A 453 -11.37 17.48 -52.03
CA THR A 453 -10.31 18.36 -51.56
C THR A 453 -9.16 18.36 -52.56
N VAL A 454 -8.87 19.50 -53.16
CA VAL A 454 -7.71 19.72 -54.01
C VAL A 454 -6.56 20.24 -53.16
N SER A 455 -5.44 19.52 -53.14
CA SER A 455 -4.26 19.90 -52.39
C SER A 455 -3.76 21.29 -52.78
N LYS A 456 -3.38 22.08 -51.78
CA LYS A 456 -2.75 23.39 -52.00
C LYS A 456 -1.42 23.28 -52.76
N ASP A 457 -1.14 24.26 -53.62
CA ASP A 457 0.17 24.37 -54.27
C ASP A 457 1.24 25.01 -53.36
N PHE A 458 0.83 25.57 -52.22
CA PHE A 458 1.66 26.40 -51.35
C PHE A 458 1.44 26.09 -49.86
N ASP A 459 2.51 25.82 -49.11
CA ASP A 459 2.46 25.56 -47.66
C ASP A 459 3.31 26.59 -46.90
N MET A 460 2.78 27.80 -46.71
CA MET A 460 3.33 28.75 -45.72
C MET A 460 2.92 28.26 -44.34
N LYS A 461 3.74 27.39 -43.77
CA LYS A 461 3.59 26.91 -42.40
C LYS A 461 4.45 27.78 -41.50
N ALA A 462 3.81 28.71 -40.80
CA ALA A 462 4.40 29.50 -39.74
C ALA A 462 4.19 28.85 -38.37
N THR A 463 5.13 29.06 -37.46
CA THR A 463 5.00 28.75 -36.03
C THR A 463 5.60 29.88 -35.21
N LYS A 464 5.10 30.05 -33.98
CA LYS A 464 5.69 30.92 -32.97
C LYS A 464 5.99 30.12 -31.73
N SER A 465 7.15 30.35 -31.13
CA SER A 465 7.56 29.73 -29.88
C SER A 465 8.35 30.72 -29.03
N VAL A 466 8.51 30.39 -27.75
CA VAL A 466 9.39 31.12 -26.84
C VAL A 466 10.75 30.44 -26.91
N VAL A 467 11.82 31.20 -27.14
CA VAL A 467 13.19 30.68 -27.02
C VAL A 467 13.51 30.62 -25.53
N ALA A 468 13.89 29.44 -25.05
CA ALA A 468 14.23 29.24 -23.65
C ALA A 468 15.55 29.94 -23.29
N SER A 469 15.51 31.24 -23.04
CA SER A 469 16.54 32.00 -22.32
C SER A 469 15.86 32.75 -21.17
N LYS A 470 15.46 32.01 -20.14
CA LYS A 470 14.79 32.53 -18.93
C LYS A 470 15.78 32.99 -17.84
N SER A 471 16.97 33.47 -18.22
CA SER A 471 17.93 34.02 -17.26
C SER A 471 17.68 35.48 -16.91
N ASP A 472 16.75 36.13 -17.62
CA ASP A 472 16.40 37.54 -17.41
C ASP A 472 14.89 37.66 -17.22
N TYR A 473 14.44 37.73 -15.96
CA TYR A 473 13.02 37.92 -15.60
C TYR A 473 12.42 39.19 -16.25
N ASP A 474 13.26 40.15 -16.64
CA ASP A 474 12.85 41.39 -17.27
C ASP A 474 12.72 41.28 -18.81
N LYS A 475 13.04 40.13 -19.43
CA LYS A 475 12.96 39.94 -20.89
C LYS A 475 12.36 38.60 -21.32
N THR A 476 11.82 38.55 -22.52
CA THR A 476 11.35 37.33 -23.18
C THR A 476 11.82 37.28 -24.63
N THR A 477 12.43 36.18 -25.05
CA THR A 477 12.86 35.96 -26.44
C THR A 477 11.83 35.12 -27.19
N TRP A 478 11.37 35.62 -28.33
CA TRP A 478 10.36 35.00 -29.18
C TRP A 478 11.00 34.52 -30.48
N LYS A 479 10.56 33.38 -30.99
CA LYS A 479 10.97 32.83 -32.29
C LYS A 479 9.76 32.63 -33.18
N ILE A 480 9.82 33.19 -34.38
CA ILE A 480 8.83 32.97 -35.44
C ILE A 480 9.55 32.23 -36.56
N THR A 481 9.01 31.09 -36.97
CA THR A 481 9.52 30.38 -38.15
C THR A 481 8.44 30.32 -39.22
N SER A 482 8.84 30.34 -40.49
CA SER A 482 7.95 30.14 -41.62
C SER A 482 8.65 29.37 -42.74
N LYS A 483 7.99 28.36 -43.28
CA LYS A 483 8.46 27.62 -44.45
C LYS A 483 8.30 28.47 -45.71
N VAL A 484 9.30 28.42 -46.57
CA VAL A 484 9.36 29.06 -47.89
C VAL A 484 9.46 27.97 -48.95
N SER A 485 8.54 28.04 -49.93
CA SER A 485 8.53 27.08 -51.03
C SER A 485 9.67 27.32 -52.03
N THR A 486 9.96 26.33 -52.88
CA THR A 486 10.90 26.46 -53.99
C THR A 486 10.58 27.61 -54.95
N LYS A 487 9.32 28.07 -55.02
CA LYS A 487 8.92 29.20 -55.88
C LYS A 487 9.21 30.58 -55.27
N GLY A 488 9.58 30.65 -53.98
CA GLY A 488 9.71 31.92 -53.26
C GLY A 488 8.37 32.64 -53.09
N PHE A 489 8.42 33.90 -52.64
CA PHE A 489 7.27 34.77 -52.41
C PHE A 489 7.48 36.13 -53.09
N SER A 490 6.46 36.68 -53.76
CA SER A 490 6.49 38.03 -54.34
C SER A 490 6.26 39.13 -53.29
N SER A 491 5.83 38.77 -52.08
CA SER A 491 5.85 39.61 -50.88
C SER A 491 5.94 38.72 -49.65
N PHE A 492 6.67 39.15 -48.62
CA PHE A 492 6.77 38.42 -47.36
C PHE A 492 7.01 39.39 -46.19
N VAL A 493 6.11 39.38 -45.22
CA VAL A 493 6.12 40.30 -44.06
C VAL A 493 5.76 39.53 -42.80
N ILE A 494 6.47 39.78 -41.71
CA ILE A 494 6.14 39.26 -40.37
C ILE A 494 5.80 40.44 -39.47
N THR A 495 4.61 40.44 -38.89
CA THR A 495 4.19 41.44 -37.90
C THR A 495 4.05 40.77 -36.55
N ASP A 496 4.89 41.11 -35.59
CA ASP A 496 4.83 40.65 -34.19
C ASP A 496 4.06 41.70 -33.36
N THR A 497 2.92 41.32 -32.78
CA THR A 497 2.18 42.19 -31.86
C THR A 497 2.68 41.90 -30.46
N LEU A 498 3.37 42.88 -29.86
CA LEU A 498 4.05 42.71 -28.58
C LEU A 498 3.05 42.27 -27.50
N PRO A 499 3.49 41.43 -26.54
CA PRO A 499 2.66 41.00 -25.43
C PRO A 499 1.99 42.17 -24.75
N ASN A 500 0.68 42.05 -24.54
CA ASN A 500 -0.05 43.08 -23.84
C ASN A 500 -1.29 42.53 -23.10
N VAL A 501 -1.62 43.17 -21.98
CA VAL A 501 -2.80 42.86 -21.18
C VAL A 501 -3.36 44.12 -20.52
N TRP A 502 -4.64 44.09 -20.18
CA TRP A 502 -5.31 45.15 -19.41
C TRP A 502 -5.40 44.74 -17.94
N ASP A 503 -4.99 45.63 -17.03
CA ASP A 503 -5.18 45.42 -15.58
C ASP A 503 -6.59 45.82 -15.11
N ASP A 504 -6.93 45.52 -13.85
CA ASP A 504 -8.24 45.85 -13.26
C ASP A 504 -8.51 47.37 -13.16
N SER A 505 -7.46 48.19 -13.29
CA SER A 505 -7.53 49.65 -13.29
C SER A 505 -7.56 50.23 -14.72
N ASN A 506 -7.72 49.36 -15.73
CA ASN A 506 -7.78 49.70 -17.14
C ASN A 506 -6.49 50.37 -17.67
N HIS A 507 -5.33 50.05 -17.08
CA HIS A 507 -4.03 50.38 -17.65
C HIS A 507 -3.65 49.30 -18.68
N HIS A 508 -3.08 49.75 -19.80
CA HIS A 508 -2.56 48.86 -20.85
C HIS A 508 -1.11 48.53 -20.55
N LEU A 509 -0.87 47.29 -20.12
CA LEU A 509 0.46 46.78 -19.82
C LEU A 509 1.01 46.15 -21.09
N ILE A 510 1.94 46.82 -21.77
CA ILE A 510 2.54 46.37 -23.03
C ILE A 510 4.03 46.18 -22.80
N ASP A 511 4.55 45.07 -23.28
CA ASP A 511 5.98 44.85 -23.39
C ASP A 511 6.66 45.83 -24.35
N ALA A 512 7.92 46.16 -24.09
CA ALA A 512 8.72 46.98 -25.01
C ALA A 512 9.63 46.10 -25.88
N TYR A 513 9.68 46.35 -27.18
CA TYR A 513 10.68 45.71 -28.05
C TYR A 513 12.09 46.12 -27.63
N VAL A 514 13.03 45.17 -27.63
CA VAL A 514 14.46 45.46 -27.42
C VAL A 514 15.08 45.80 -28.77
N ASP A 515 15.39 47.07 -28.98
CA ASP A 515 15.95 47.55 -30.25
C ASP A 515 17.21 46.77 -30.66
N GLY A 516 17.23 46.34 -31.93
CA GLY A 516 18.31 45.54 -32.50
C GLY A 516 18.31 44.06 -32.12
N SER A 517 17.32 43.56 -31.37
CA SER A 517 17.25 42.13 -30.99
C SER A 517 16.75 41.21 -32.11
N ALA A 518 16.12 41.75 -33.16
CA ALA A 518 15.66 40.98 -34.31
C ALA A 518 16.84 40.33 -35.06
N ALA A 519 16.87 39.00 -35.11
CA ALA A 519 17.84 38.23 -35.87
C ALA A 519 17.13 37.25 -36.80
N VAL A 520 17.53 37.25 -38.08
CA VAL A 520 16.90 36.45 -39.14
C VAL A 520 17.88 35.43 -39.69
N THR A 521 17.44 34.18 -39.82
CA THR A 521 18.19 33.08 -40.44
C THR A 521 17.36 32.42 -41.56
N GLY A 522 18.03 31.77 -42.52
CA GLY A 522 17.38 31.08 -43.64
C GLY A 522 17.26 31.88 -44.95
N LEU A 523 17.85 33.08 -45.01
CA LEU A 523 17.94 33.90 -46.21
C LEU A 523 18.87 33.27 -47.26
N ALA A 524 18.49 33.40 -48.53
CA ALA A 524 19.31 33.01 -49.67
C ALA A 524 20.29 34.15 -50.02
N PRO A 525 21.38 33.86 -50.76
CA PRO A 525 22.33 34.89 -51.14
C PRO A 525 21.68 36.12 -51.81
N GLY A 526 21.99 37.30 -51.28
CA GLY A 526 21.49 38.59 -51.76
C GLY A 526 20.03 38.91 -51.42
N GLU A 527 19.38 38.16 -50.51
CA GLU A 527 18.13 38.58 -49.87
C GLU A 527 18.42 39.40 -48.61
N SER A 528 17.42 40.17 -48.18
CA SER A 528 17.56 41.10 -47.08
C SER A 528 16.23 41.32 -46.36
N TYR A 529 16.25 42.12 -45.29
CA TYR A 529 15.07 42.49 -44.53
C TYR A 529 15.24 43.85 -43.86
N THR A 530 14.13 44.50 -43.55
CA THR A 530 14.05 45.69 -42.69
C THR A 530 13.21 45.39 -41.46
N VAL A 531 13.50 46.07 -40.35
CA VAL A 531 12.73 46.01 -39.11
C VAL A 531 12.18 47.39 -38.81
N ASP A 532 10.86 47.49 -38.63
CA ASP A 532 10.15 48.70 -38.20
C ASP A 532 9.51 48.45 -36.84
N SER A 533 9.97 49.18 -35.84
CA SER A 533 9.46 49.20 -34.46
C SER A 533 8.93 50.57 -34.04
N SER A 534 8.52 51.40 -35.01
CA SER A 534 8.00 52.75 -34.75
C SER A 534 6.68 52.77 -33.97
N ASP A 535 5.91 51.68 -34.05
CA ASP A 535 4.71 51.44 -33.27
C ASP A 535 5.06 50.68 -31.98
N SER A 536 4.81 51.28 -30.82
CA SER A 536 5.17 50.68 -29.52
C SER A 536 4.42 49.39 -29.20
N SER A 537 3.41 49.02 -29.98
CA SER A 537 2.61 47.79 -29.79
C SER A 537 3.01 46.64 -30.71
N LYS A 538 3.89 46.87 -31.70
CA LYS A 538 4.25 45.83 -32.69
C LYS A 538 5.60 46.05 -33.35
N VAL A 539 6.15 44.97 -33.91
CA VAL A 539 7.38 44.97 -34.73
C VAL A 539 7.05 44.39 -36.10
N VAL A 540 7.36 45.12 -37.16
CA VAL A 540 7.12 44.69 -38.55
C VAL A 540 8.45 44.40 -39.23
N ILE A 541 8.59 43.20 -39.77
CA ILE A 541 9.79 42.73 -40.48
C ILE A 541 9.40 42.48 -41.94
N THR A 542 9.95 43.28 -42.84
CA THR A 542 9.67 43.20 -44.28
C THR A 542 10.87 42.61 -45.00
N PHE A 543 10.64 41.62 -45.86
CA PHE A 543 11.69 40.89 -46.55
C PHE A 543 11.78 41.33 -48.02
N TYR A 544 12.99 41.28 -48.56
CA TYR A 544 13.28 41.68 -49.93
C TYR A 544 14.18 40.68 -50.64
N GLN A 545 13.96 40.55 -51.94
CA GLN A 545 14.73 39.70 -52.84
C GLN A 545 16.10 40.32 -53.21
N ASP A 546 16.41 41.54 -52.76
CA ASP A 546 17.66 42.23 -53.07
C ASP A 546 18.20 42.98 -51.86
N GLU A 547 19.51 43.17 -51.80
CA GLU A 547 20.18 43.91 -50.72
C GLU A 547 19.81 45.41 -50.67
N ALA A 548 19.26 45.97 -51.75
CA ALA A 548 18.88 47.39 -51.83
C ALA A 548 17.45 47.66 -51.33
N HIS A 549 16.71 46.62 -50.92
CA HIS A 549 15.34 46.70 -50.40
C HIS A 549 14.31 47.25 -51.41
N THR A 550 14.49 46.91 -52.70
CA THR A 550 13.64 47.45 -53.78
C THR A 550 12.58 46.48 -54.30
N THR A 551 12.78 45.18 -54.11
CA THR A 551 11.93 44.10 -54.61
C THR A 551 11.39 43.29 -53.43
N PRO A 552 10.13 43.49 -53.01
CA PRO A 552 9.55 42.76 -51.88
C PRO A 552 9.52 41.24 -52.07
N GLY A 553 9.60 40.50 -50.97
CA GLY A 553 9.44 39.05 -50.93
C GLY A 553 10.75 38.25 -50.85
N LEU A 554 10.68 36.97 -51.20
CA LEU A 554 11.77 35.99 -51.13
C LEU A 554 11.95 35.28 -52.47
N LYS A 555 13.20 35.05 -52.88
CA LYS A 555 13.57 34.37 -54.13
C LYS A 555 13.14 32.90 -54.14
N ALA A 556 12.91 32.41 -55.34
CA ALA A 556 12.86 30.99 -55.64
C ALA A 556 14.17 30.28 -55.26
N SER A 557 14.08 29.02 -54.84
CA SER A 557 15.19 28.18 -54.41
C SER A 557 15.05 26.74 -54.93
N ALA A 558 16.16 26.00 -55.00
CA ALA A 558 16.17 24.61 -55.46
C ALA A 558 15.39 23.67 -54.52
N GLU A 559 15.40 23.96 -53.22
CA GLU A 559 14.69 23.22 -52.18
C GLU A 559 13.86 24.16 -51.31
N ASN A 560 12.88 23.60 -50.59
CA ASN A 560 12.14 24.33 -49.56
C ASN A 560 13.09 24.73 -48.42
N ARG A 561 12.89 25.91 -47.84
CA ARG A 561 13.73 26.42 -46.73
C ARG A 561 12.88 27.07 -45.65
N THR A 562 13.47 27.32 -44.49
CA THR A 562 12.76 27.93 -43.36
C THR A 562 13.39 29.27 -43.01
N ILE A 563 12.58 30.33 -43.01
CA ILE A 563 12.95 31.60 -42.40
C ILE A 563 12.68 31.49 -40.91
N SER A 564 13.66 31.86 -40.09
CA SER A 564 13.53 31.90 -38.64
C SER A 564 13.96 33.27 -38.13
N VAL A 565 13.02 33.97 -37.51
CA VAL A 565 13.22 35.26 -36.84
C VAL A 565 13.22 35.04 -35.34
N THR A 566 14.20 35.59 -34.63
CA THR A 566 14.16 35.74 -33.17
C THR A 566 14.12 37.22 -32.79
N LEU A 567 13.35 37.60 -31.78
CA LEU A 567 13.29 38.97 -31.24
C LEU A 567 13.11 38.95 -29.72
N GLU A 568 13.59 39.98 -29.02
CA GLU A 568 13.43 40.13 -27.57
C GLU A 568 12.41 41.21 -27.22
N THR A 569 11.59 40.93 -26.21
CA THR A 569 10.74 41.92 -25.54
C THR A 569 11.22 42.12 -24.11
N LYS A 570 11.06 43.33 -23.59
CA LYS A 570 11.23 43.68 -22.19
C LYS A 570 9.87 43.61 -21.52
N ASN A 571 9.77 42.75 -20.51
CA ASN A 571 8.53 42.47 -19.79
C ASN A 571 8.08 43.73 -19.03
N ASP A 572 6.80 44.07 -19.09
CA ASP A 572 6.25 45.18 -18.30
C ASP A 572 6.39 44.95 -16.78
N LYS A 573 6.80 45.97 -16.03
CA LYS A 573 7.08 45.84 -14.59
C LYS A 573 5.81 45.65 -13.75
N ALA A 574 4.71 46.29 -14.11
CA ALA A 574 3.46 46.15 -13.38
C ALA A 574 2.84 44.77 -13.66
N TRP A 575 3.00 44.27 -14.89
CA TRP A 575 2.64 42.91 -15.25
C TRP A 575 3.45 41.86 -14.48
N LEU A 576 4.77 42.01 -14.39
CA LEU A 576 5.62 41.12 -13.58
C LEU A 576 5.18 41.09 -12.10
N ALA A 577 4.78 42.24 -11.54
CA ALA A 577 4.25 42.31 -10.18
C ALA A 577 2.92 41.55 -10.02
N LEU A 578 2.02 41.62 -11.02
CA LEU A 578 0.79 40.85 -11.07
C LEU A 578 1.08 39.34 -11.04
N VAL A 579 1.94 38.86 -11.95
CA VAL A 579 2.36 37.44 -12.04
C VAL A 579 2.95 36.95 -10.72
N LYS A 580 3.79 37.76 -10.07
CA LYS A 580 4.40 37.40 -8.79
C LYS A 580 3.37 37.25 -7.67
N SER A 581 2.34 38.09 -7.66
CA SER A 581 1.29 38.07 -6.64
C SER A 581 0.25 36.95 -6.86
N ASN A 582 -0.02 36.59 -8.12
CA ASN A 582 -1.00 35.58 -8.48
C ASN A 582 -0.64 34.89 -9.81
N PRO A 583 0.27 33.88 -9.79
CA PRO A 583 0.76 33.23 -10.99
C PRO A 583 -0.29 32.37 -11.72
N THR A 584 -1.44 32.13 -11.08
CA THR A 584 -2.59 31.41 -11.65
C THR A 584 -3.65 32.32 -12.26
N ASP A 585 -3.49 33.65 -12.14
CA ASP A 585 -4.36 34.60 -12.83
C ASP A 585 -4.29 34.37 -14.34
N TRP A 586 -5.42 34.39 -15.04
CA TRP A 586 -5.44 34.19 -16.49
C TRP A 586 -4.59 35.25 -17.23
N ARG A 587 -4.43 36.44 -16.62
CA ARG A 587 -3.58 37.54 -17.10
C ARG A 587 -2.08 37.31 -16.90
N ALA A 588 -1.71 36.31 -16.11
CA ALA A 588 -0.31 35.93 -15.91
C ALA A 588 0.29 35.19 -17.13
N SER A 589 -0.54 34.79 -18.09
CA SER A 589 -0.08 34.22 -19.36
C SER A 589 0.35 35.34 -20.30
N HIS A 590 1.65 35.45 -20.54
CA HIS A 590 2.22 36.45 -21.45
C HIS A 590 2.10 35.97 -22.88
N GLN A 591 0.99 36.27 -23.55
CA GLN A 591 0.77 35.84 -24.93
C GLN A 591 1.38 36.85 -25.90
N ASN A 592 2.22 36.37 -26.81
CA ASN A 592 2.71 37.13 -27.96
C ASN A 592 2.09 36.58 -29.26
N ASN A 593 1.53 37.45 -30.08
CA ASN A 593 0.90 37.11 -31.35
C ASN A 593 1.77 37.58 -32.52
N ALA A 594 1.82 36.85 -33.62
CA ALA A 594 2.40 37.32 -34.87
C ALA A 594 1.55 36.91 -36.08
N THR A 595 1.56 37.77 -37.09
CA THR A 595 0.96 37.53 -38.39
C THR A 595 2.07 37.40 -39.41
N VAL A 596 2.13 36.26 -40.09
CA VAL A 596 3.04 36.02 -41.22
C VAL A 596 2.23 36.17 -42.51
N ALA A 597 2.59 37.14 -43.33
CA ALA A 597 1.89 37.46 -44.57
C ALA A 597 2.77 37.17 -45.79
N ALA A 598 2.27 36.38 -46.74
CA ALA A 598 2.93 36.12 -48.03
C ALA A 598 1.95 36.23 -49.18
N ASN A 599 2.33 36.97 -50.24
CA ASN A 599 1.53 37.12 -51.48
C ASN A 599 0.06 37.55 -51.23
N GLY A 600 -0.18 38.33 -50.17
CA GLY A 600 -1.53 38.78 -49.77
C GLY A 600 -2.36 37.77 -48.96
N GLN A 601 -1.73 36.69 -48.46
CA GLN A 601 -2.34 35.70 -47.56
C GLN A 601 -1.68 35.76 -46.18
N GLU A 602 -2.45 35.60 -45.11
CA GLU A 602 -1.98 35.76 -43.73
C GLU A 602 -2.12 34.46 -42.93
N GLN A 603 -1.16 34.21 -42.03
CA GLN A 603 -1.25 33.19 -40.99
C GLN A 603 -0.94 33.80 -39.63
N ASN A 604 -1.87 33.63 -38.69
CA ASN A 604 -1.70 34.04 -37.31
C ASN A 604 -1.08 32.91 -36.49
N VAL A 605 -0.05 33.23 -35.73
CA VAL A 605 0.65 32.32 -34.83
C VAL A 605 0.83 33.00 -33.48
N SER A 606 0.75 32.23 -32.40
CA SER A 606 0.90 32.77 -31.04
C SER A 606 1.75 31.85 -30.19
N ALA A 607 2.44 32.41 -29.21
CA ALA A 607 3.07 31.66 -28.14
C ALA A 607 2.80 32.37 -26.82
N SER A 608 2.74 31.61 -25.72
CA SER A 608 2.59 32.17 -24.38
C SER A 608 3.69 31.66 -23.46
N THR A 609 4.09 32.49 -22.51
CA THR A 609 4.99 32.07 -21.42
C THR A 609 4.62 32.79 -20.13
N ILE A 610 5.00 32.20 -19.01
CA ILE A 610 5.06 32.88 -17.71
C ILE A 610 6.56 32.94 -17.36
N PRO A 611 7.19 34.13 -17.35
CA PRO A 611 8.52 34.31 -16.79
C PRO A 611 8.50 33.90 -15.32
N VAL A 612 9.30 32.90 -14.97
CA VAL A 612 9.39 32.38 -13.61
C VAL A 612 10.65 32.97 -12.99
N GLN A 613 10.49 33.68 -11.86
CA GLN A 613 11.63 34.16 -11.10
C GLN A 613 12.40 32.96 -10.54
N GLN A 614 13.73 32.98 -10.70
CA GLN A 614 14.62 31.98 -10.11
C GLN A 614 14.35 31.85 -8.61
N SER A 615 14.02 30.65 -8.14
CA SER A 615 13.79 30.38 -6.72
C SER A 615 14.32 29.01 -6.32
N ILE A 616 14.68 28.90 -5.04
CA ILE A 616 15.15 27.67 -4.40
C ILE A 616 14.43 27.53 -3.06
N SER A 617 13.88 26.35 -2.79
CA SER A 617 13.39 25.97 -1.46
C SER A 617 14.03 24.67 -1.01
N LYS A 618 14.07 24.45 0.29
CA LYS A 618 14.81 23.34 0.89
C LYS A 618 14.03 22.68 2.00
N LYS A 619 14.10 21.36 2.08
CA LYS A 619 13.55 20.55 3.17
C LYS A 619 14.58 19.57 3.70
N CYS A 620 14.45 19.20 4.97
CA CYS A 620 15.31 18.24 5.66
C CYS A 620 14.47 17.12 6.27
N GLU A 621 14.96 15.88 6.19
CA GLU A 621 14.43 14.71 6.91
C GLU A 621 15.59 13.89 7.49
N GLN A 622 15.40 13.28 8.67
CA GLN A 622 16.40 12.39 9.25
C GLN A 622 16.40 11.07 8.48
N ALA A 623 17.54 10.71 7.88
CA ALA A 623 17.65 9.59 6.95
C ALA A 623 18.14 8.28 7.59
N GLY A 624 18.84 8.36 8.74
CA GLY A 624 19.36 7.18 9.46
C GLY A 624 20.70 7.45 10.16
N THR A 625 21.51 6.39 10.28
CA THR A 625 22.89 6.46 10.79
C THR A 625 23.84 5.67 9.88
N TYR A 626 25.14 5.99 9.94
CA TYR A 626 26.22 5.26 9.31
C TYR A 626 27.20 4.78 10.37
N ASP A 627 27.58 3.51 10.29
CA ASP A 627 28.55 2.89 11.20
C ASP A 627 29.98 3.21 10.74
N ALA A 628 30.68 4.04 11.51
CA ALA A 628 32.10 4.32 11.34
C ALA A 628 32.87 3.69 12.51
N ASP A 629 33.40 2.48 12.30
CA ASP A 629 34.21 1.74 13.28
C ASP A 629 33.53 1.58 14.65
N GLY A 630 32.23 1.27 14.66
CA GLY A 630 31.43 1.09 15.88
C GLY A 630 30.76 2.37 16.38
N VAL A 631 30.99 3.52 15.73
CA VAL A 631 30.34 4.79 16.05
C VAL A 631 29.22 5.06 15.05
N GLN A 632 27.99 5.20 15.55
CA GLN A 632 26.81 5.49 14.74
C GLN A 632 26.68 6.99 14.48
N LEU A 633 27.05 7.45 13.29
CA LEU A 633 26.99 8.84 12.86
C LEU A 633 25.63 9.16 12.19
N PRO A 634 24.84 10.14 12.67
CA PRO A 634 23.56 10.51 12.05
C PRO A 634 23.67 11.05 10.62
N LEU A 635 22.71 10.69 9.77
CA LEU A 635 22.51 11.18 8.40
C LEU A 635 21.22 11.98 8.26
N TYR A 636 21.30 13.07 7.49
CA TYR A 636 20.19 13.96 7.17
C TYR A 636 20.07 14.09 5.65
N LYS A 637 18.86 13.84 5.13
CA LYS A 637 18.55 14.02 3.71
C LYS A 637 17.98 15.41 3.49
N PHE A 638 18.53 16.10 2.50
CA PHE A 638 18.05 17.38 2.04
C PHE A 638 17.48 17.24 0.63
N THR A 639 16.37 17.92 0.38
CA THR A 639 15.82 18.07 -0.98
C THR A 639 15.69 19.56 -1.30
N LEU A 640 16.40 19.99 -2.34
CA LEU A 640 16.26 21.30 -2.95
C LEU A 640 15.19 21.22 -4.04
N THR A 641 14.34 22.22 -4.09
CA THR A 641 13.35 22.45 -5.14
C THR A 641 13.73 23.75 -5.84
N LEU A 642 14.01 23.67 -7.14
CA LEU A 642 14.43 24.78 -7.98
C LEU A 642 13.31 25.11 -8.98
N GLN A 643 13.07 26.40 -9.20
CA GLN A 643 12.20 26.90 -10.27
C GLN A 643 12.92 28.01 -11.04
N GLY A 644 12.62 28.14 -12.33
CA GLY A 644 13.27 29.12 -13.20
C GLY A 644 14.68 28.71 -13.65
N VAL A 645 14.94 27.40 -13.79
CA VAL A 645 16.20 26.89 -14.37
C VAL A 645 16.28 27.33 -15.84
N SER A 646 17.38 27.99 -16.20
CA SER A 646 17.58 28.58 -17.53
C SER A 646 18.93 28.26 -18.17
N ALA A 647 19.78 27.53 -17.45
CA ALA A 647 21.11 27.13 -17.90
C ALA A 647 21.26 25.62 -17.73
N ASP A 648 22.02 25.01 -18.63
CA ASP A 648 22.33 23.58 -18.55
C ASP A 648 23.31 23.27 -17.42
N GLU A 649 24.11 24.26 -17.01
CA GLU A 649 25.13 24.11 -15.98
C GLU A 649 25.06 25.27 -14.98
N PHE A 650 25.12 24.95 -13.69
CA PHE A 650 25.10 25.95 -12.61
C PHE A 650 25.57 25.37 -11.28
N ASP A 651 25.92 26.26 -10.35
CA ASP A 651 26.35 25.94 -9.00
C ASP A 651 25.30 26.37 -7.95
N ILE A 652 25.20 25.60 -6.87
CA ILE A 652 24.43 25.93 -5.66
C ILE A 652 25.38 25.96 -4.47
N ASP A 653 25.43 27.07 -3.75
CA ASP A 653 26.22 27.19 -2.51
C ASP A 653 25.38 26.73 -1.31
N ASP A 654 25.77 25.62 -0.68
CA ASP A 654 25.12 25.05 0.48
C ASP A 654 25.90 25.35 1.76
N GLN A 655 25.31 26.10 2.68
CA GLN A 655 25.97 26.60 3.88
C GLN A 655 25.45 25.90 5.14
N PHE A 656 26.35 25.23 5.85
CA PHE A 656 26.09 24.49 7.09
C PHE A 656 27.32 24.54 8.00
N ASP A 657 27.15 24.18 9.28
CA ASP A 657 28.27 24.14 10.23
C ASP A 657 29.24 22.99 9.91
N THR A 658 30.33 23.30 9.21
CA THR A 658 31.40 22.36 8.82
C THR A 658 32.20 21.83 10.02
N SER A 659 32.03 22.41 11.21
CA SER A 659 32.59 21.85 12.44
C SER A 659 31.81 20.63 12.93
N LEU A 660 30.53 20.50 12.55
CA LEU A 660 29.63 19.43 12.99
C LEU A 660 29.22 18.47 11.85
N LEU A 661 29.07 18.99 10.63
CA LEU A 661 28.50 18.28 9.49
C LEU A 661 29.48 18.23 8.32
N ALA A 662 29.34 17.21 7.48
CA ALA A 662 30.03 17.07 6.21
C ALA A 662 29.07 16.49 5.16
N TYR A 663 29.42 16.61 3.89
CA TYR A 663 28.68 15.98 2.81
C TYR A 663 28.88 14.46 2.85
N ALA A 664 27.81 13.68 2.72
CA ALA A 664 27.90 12.23 2.79
C ALA A 664 28.42 11.63 1.46
N SER A 665 29.39 10.74 1.54
CA SER A 665 29.91 10.02 0.37
C SER A 665 28.95 8.94 -0.12
N THR A 666 29.06 8.56 -1.39
CA THR A 666 28.27 7.47 -2.00
C THR A 666 28.37 6.14 -1.24
N ALA A 667 29.51 5.86 -0.60
CA ALA A 667 29.69 4.67 0.23
C ALA A 667 28.85 4.70 1.51
N GLN A 668 28.59 5.90 2.05
CA GLN A 668 27.83 6.10 3.29
C GLN A 668 26.32 6.07 3.07
N VAL A 669 25.83 6.52 1.91
CA VAL A 669 24.39 6.54 1.58
C VAL A 669 23.92 5.39 0.70
N GLY A 670 24.85 4.70 0.03
CA GLY A 670 24.55 3.67 -0.96
C GLY A 670 24.37 4.21 -2.38
N VAL A 671 24.69 3.38 -3.38
CA VAL A 671 24.76 3.76 -4.81
C VAL A 671 23.42 4.26 -5.37
N TRP A 672 22.30 3.80 -4.81
CA TRP A 672 20.94 4.21 -5.23
C TRP A 672 20.53 5.59 -4.72
N ASN A 673 21.27 6.16 -3.76
CA ASN A 673 20.99 7.44 -3.13
C ASN A 673 22.00 8.54 -3.56
N GLN A 674 22.63 8.37 -4.72
CA GLN A 674 23.51 9.39 -5.30
C GLN A 674 22.79 10.71 -5.53
N ASP A 675 23.52 11.81 -5.37
CA ASP A 675 23.03 13.15 -5.66
C ASP A 675 22.53 13.24 -7.10
N ARG A 676 21.21 13.40 -7.23
CA ARG A 676 20.52 13.45 -8.51
C ARG A 676 19.55 14.60 -8.54
N ILE A 677 19.44 15.19 -9.71
CA ILE A 677 18.45 16.19 -10.03
C ILE A 677 17.41 15.59 -11.00
N ALA A 678 16.14 15.81 -10.70
CA ALA A 678 15.01 15.32 -11.50
C ALA A 678 14.12 16.49 -11.91
N GLY A 679 13.73 16.53 -13.19
CA GLY A 679 12.85 17.57 -13.74
C GLY A 679 11.40 17.10 -13.88
N SER A 680 10.45 17.97 -13.55
CA SER A 680 9.00 17.72 -13.64
C SER A 680 8.23 19.01 -13.89
N ASN A 681 7.11 18.92 -14.64
CA ASN A 681 6.14 20.02 -14.71
C ASN A 681 5.11 19.99 -13.57
N ASP A 682 5.12 18.92 -12.77
CA ASP A 682 4.32 18.75 -11.55
C ASP A 682 5.17 18.99 -10.30
N GLN A 683 4.61 19.73 -9.34
CA GLN A 683 5.18 20.03 -8.02
C GLN A 683 5.33 18.80 -7.11
N TYR A 684 4.60 17.71 -7.36
CA TYR A 684 4.65 16.49 -6.51
C TYR A 684 5.78 15.51 -6.87
N TYR A 685 6.66 15.89 -7.81
CA TYR A 685 7.89 15.20 -8.17
C TYR A 685 7.75 13.71 -8.53
N GLN A 686 7.17 13.45 -9.71
CA GLN A 686 7.32 12.19 -10.44
C GLN A 686 8.18 12.43 -11.69
N GLY A 687 9.44 12.83 -11.47
CA GLY A 687 10.28 13.44 -12.49
C GLY A 687 11.15 12.49 -13.31
N ASN A 688 11.57 12.96 -14.49
CA ASN A 688 12.60 12.34 -15.31
C ASN A 688 13.99 12.76 -14.80
N TYR A 689 14.90 11.79 -14.66
CA TYR A 689 16.27 12.03 -14.21
C TYR A 689 17.17 12.40 -15.39
N GLY A 690 18.11 13.32 -15.15
CA GLY A 690 19.21 13.56 -16.08
C GLY A 690 20.14 12.35 -16.22
N THR A 691 21.04 12.42 -17.20
CA THR A 691 21.96 11.32 -17.54
C THR A 691 23.31 11.41 -16.80
N ALA A 692 23.66 12.59 -16.27
CA ALA A 692 24.86 12.82 -15.47
C ALA A 692 24.56 12.94 -13.97
N ALA A 693 25.50 12.54 -13.13
CA ALA A 693 25.46 12.73 -11.68
C ALA A 693 25.89 14.16 -11.31
N VAL A 694 25.33 14.67 -10.21
CA VAL A 694 25.74 15.94 -9.60
C VAL A 694 27.02 15.72 -8.79
N THR A 695 27.87 16.74 -8.69
CA THR A 695 29.10 16.70 -7.88
C THR A 695 29.10 17.80 -6.84
N HIS A 696 29.88 17.67 -5.77
CA HIS A 696 30.06 18.72 -4.77
C HIS A 696 31.55 18.97 -4.50
N THR A 697 31.86 20.17 -4.01
CA THR A 697 33.19 20.56 -3.54
C THR A 697 33.04 21.26 -2.19
N ASP A 698 33.74 20.79 -1.16
CA ASP A 698 33.68 21.39 0.18
C ASP A 698 34.24 22.82 0.19
N THR A 699 33.63 23.68 1.00
CA THR A 699 34.06 25.06 1.26
C THR A 699 34.27 25.29 2.75
N SER A 700 34.82 26.45 3.14
CA SER A 700 35.01 26.78 4.56
C SER A 700 33.69 26.91 5.35
N THR A 701 32.58 27.14 4.66
CA THR A 701 31.26 27.43 5.25
C THR A 701 30.18 26.43 4.84
N GLY A 702 30.55 25.34 4.15
CA GLY A 702 29.64 24.29 3.71
C GLY A 702 30.19 23.57 2.47
N ALA A 703 29.43 23.52 1.36
CA ALA A 703 29.85 22.92 0.11
C ALA A 703 29.17 23.59 -1.10
N THR A 704 29.86 23.62 -2.25
CA THR A 704 29.27 24.02 -3.53
C THR A 704 28.84 22.77 -4.29
N ILE A 705 27.56 22.68 -4.63
CA ILE A 705 26.96 21.61 -5.44
C ILE A 705 26.97 22.06 -6.90
N HIS A 706 27.74 21.38 -7.74
CA HIS A 706 27.86 21.63 -9.17
C HIS A 706 26.95 20.71 -9.98
N VAL A 707 26.02 21.31 -10.72
CA VAL A 707 25.09 20.62 -11.62
C VAL A 707 25.59 20.75 -13.06
N PRO A 708 26.08 19.67 -13.70
CA PRO A 708 26.66 19.74 -15.05
C PRO A 708 25.60 19.71 -16.16
N SER A 709 25.98 20.14 -17.37
CA SER A 709 25.12 20.20 -18.57
C SER A 709 24.28 18.94 -18.88
N GLY A 710 24.78 17.74 -18.54
CA GLY A 710 24.07 16.47 -18.75
C GLY A 710 23.12 16.04 -17.63
N ALA A 711 23.11 16.74 -16.49
CA ALA A 711 22.27 16.39 -15.34
C ALA A 711 20.85 16.99 -15.45
N ILE A 712 20.66 18.03 -16.28
CA ILE A 712 19.37 18.71 -16.43
C ILE A 712 18.50 17.98 -17.47
N ALA A 713 17.46 17.31 -17.02
CA ALA A 713 16.44 16.75 -17.91
C ALA A 713 15.59 17.85 -18.57
N LYS A 714 15.22 17.69 -19.84
CA LYS A 714 14.36 18.61 -20.62
C LYS A 714 13.18 17.87 -21.26
N ASN A 715 12.13 18.60 -21.62
CA ASN A 715 11.04 18.12 -22.47
C ASN A 715 11.19 18.72 -23.88
N GLY A 716 11.76 17.96 -24.81
CA GLY A 716 12.27 18.51 -26.07
C GLY A 716 13.39 19.53 -25.80
N ASP A 717 13.23 20.75 -26.30
CA ASP A 717 14.17 21.85 -26.07
C ASP A 717 13.85 22.69 -24.81
N ALA A 718 12.77 22.38 -24.08
CA ALA A 718 12.31 23.16 -22.95
C ALA A 718 12.72 22.57 -21.59
N TYR A 719 13.14 23.43 -20.66
CA TYR A 719 13.33 23.07 -19.25
C TYR A 719 11.98 22.76 -18.58
N TYR A 720 12.01 21.86 -17.60
CA TYR A 720 10.86 21.59 -16.74
C TYR A 720 10.57 22.76 -15.79
N THR A 721 9.34 22.84 -15.31
CA THR A 721 8.92 23.91 -14.39
C THR A 721 9.60 23.80 -13.02
N TYR A 722 9.74 22.56 -12.52
CA TYR A 722 10.34 22.25 -11.22
C TYR A 722 11.50 21.28 -11.38
N TYR A 723 12.57 21.49 -10.62
CA TYR A 723 13.66 20.53 -10.47
C TYR A 723 13.87 20.19 -9.00
N ALA A 724 13.96 18.90 -8.67
CA ALA A 724 14.29 18.42 -7.33
C ALA A 724 15.71 17.84 -7.30
N LEU A 725 16.58 18.37 -6.44
CA LEU A 725 17.90 17.83 -6.17
C LEU A 725 17.93 17.26 -4.75
N THR A 726 18.28 15.98 -4.60
CA THR A 726 18.43 15.33 -3.29
C THR A 726 19.89 15.10 -2.98
N TYR A 727 20.30 15.38 -1.74
CA TYR A 727 21.63 15.10 -1.23
C TYR A 727 21.60 14.84 0.29
N TYR A 728 22.73 14.44 0.86
CA TYR A 728 22.82 14.03 2.26
C TYR A 728 23.98 14.71 2.97
N LEU A 729 23.73 15.17 4.20
CA LEU A 729 24.78 15.53 5.15
C LEU A 729 24.87 14.49 6.25
N ILE A 730 26.07 14.30 6.78
CA ILE A 730 26.39 13.40 7.88
C ILE A 730 27.05 14.17 9.01
N VAL A 731 26.85 13.76 10.25
CA VAL A 731 27.72 14.19 11.36
C VAL A 731 29.15 13.72 11.07
N LYS A 732 30.07 14.66 10.90
CA LYS A 732 31.31 14.40 10.14
C LYS A 732 32.24 13.34 10.74
N ASP A 733 32.26 13.22 12.08
CA ASP A 733 33.12 12.29 12.82
C ASP A 733 32.64 12.11 14.27
N ALA A 734 33.32 11.22 15.00
CA ALA A 734 33.02 10.93 16.41
C ALA A 734 33.19 12.15 17.33
N THR A 735 34.07 13.11 17.01
CA THR A 735 34.31 14.31 17.81
C THR A 735 33.15 15.30 17.65
N ALA A 736 32.67 15.48 16.43
CA ALA A 736 31.45 16.24 16.15
C ALA A 736 30.23 15.62 16.82
N LEU A 737 30.10 14.29 16.78
CA LEU A 737 29.05 13.57 17.50
C LEU A 737 29.15 13.78 19.02
N GLN A 738 30.35 13.76 19.59
CA GLN A 738 30.56 14.05 21.01
C GLN A 738 30.17 15.50 21.36
N THR A 739 30.50 16.46 20.49
CA THR A 739 30.14 17.87 20.66
C THR A 739 28.63 18.06 20.65
N LEU A 740 27.93 17.46 19.67
CA LEU A 740 26.46 17.45 19.60
C LEU A 740 25.82 16.77 20.81
N ASN A 741 26.39 15.64 21.26
CA ASN A 741 25.94 14.93 22.46
C ASN A 741 26.09 15.76 23.73
N GLN A 742 27.13 16.60 23.83
CA GLN A 742 27.31 17.49 24.97
C GLN A 742 26.31 18.64 24.91
N GLN A 743 26.21 19.32 23.76
CA GLN A 743 25.25 20.41 23.56
C GLN A 743 23.80 19.96 23.80
N ALA A 744 23.45 18.73 23.39
CA ALA A 744 22.15 18.14 23.66
C ALA A 744 21.95 17.83 25.15
N ALA A 745 22.98 17.34 25.84
CA ALA A 745 22.89 17.07 27.28
C ALA A 745 22.72 18.36 28.10
N ASP A 746 23.32 19.46 27.65
CA ASP A 746 23.18 20.78 28.27
C ASP A 746 21.80 21.43 28.02
N SER A 747 20.94 20.79 27.22
CA SER A 747 19.59 21.27 26.89
C SER A 747 18.50 20.53 27.69
N ASP A 748 17.47 21.24 28.13
CA ASP A 748 16.36 20.69 28.93
C ASP A 748 15.58 19.55 28.23
N ASN A 749 15.71 19.41 26.90
CA ASN A 749 14.97 18.44 26.09
C ASN A 749 15.86 17.41 25.37
N GLY A 750 17.18 17.43 25.57
CA GLY A 750 18.09 16.49 24.91
C GLY A 750 18.32 16.76 23.42
N THR A 751 18.15 17.99 22.95
CA THR A 751 18.21 18.34 21.51
C THR A 751 19.12 19.53 21.17
N VAL A 752 19.63 19.54 19.94
CA VAL A 752 20.42 20.64 19.35
C VAL A 752 19.77 21.03 18.03
N THR A 753 19.58 22.33 17.82
CA THR A 753 19.10 22.85 16.52
C THR A 753 20.30 23.15 15.62
N LEU A 754 20.30 22.55 14.44
CA LEU A 754 21.27 22.75 13.37
C LEU A 754 20.60 23.52 12.23
N THR A 755 21.39 24.27 11.45
CA THR A 755 20.89 25.11 10.37
C THR A 755 21.62 24.80 9.06
N ASN A 756 20.89 24.76 7.96
CA ASN A 756 21.46 24.64 6.63
C ASN A 756 20.75 25.57 5.63
N THR A 757 21.51 26.32 4.84
CA THR A 757 20.99 27.32 3.87
C THR A 757 21.57 27.05 2.49
N ALA A 758 20.72 26.78 1.49
CA ALA A 758 21.15 26.71 0.09
C ALA A 758 20.89 28.03 -0.64
N ASN A 759 21.88 28.50 -1.40
CA ASN A 759 21.83 29.70 -2.25
C ASN A 759 22.11 29.32 -3.70
N TRP A 760 21.30 29.81 -4.63
CA TRP A 760 21.45 29.58 -6.07
C TRP A 760 21.35 30.92 -6.80
N GLY A 761 22.50 31.45 -7.24
CA GLY A 761 22.60 32.81 -7.74
C GLY A 761 22.17 33.83 -6.68
N SER A 762 21.12 34.61 -6.98
CA SER A 762 20.53 35.56 -6.02
C SER A 762 19.39 34.98 -5.17
N ALA A 763 18.95 33.75 -5.46
CA ALA A 763 17.88 33.08 -4.73
C ALA A 763 18.44 32.35 -3.49
N SER A 764 17.70 32.38 -2.38
CA SER A 764 18.05 31.68 -1.15
C SER A 764 16.87 30.87 -0.64
N SER A 765 17.16 29.68 -0.12
CA SER A 765 16.16 28.83 0.54
C SER A 765 15.78 29.32 1.94
N GLY A 766 16.51 30.30 2.47
CA GLY A 766 16.48 30.65 3.89
C GLY A 766 17.12 29.56 4.76
N ALA A 767 17.29 29.86 6.04
CA ALA A 767 17.83 28.88 6.98
C ALA A 767 16.79 27.78 7.25
N VAL A 768 17.13 26.54 6.89
CA VAL A 768 16.36 25.36 7.27
C VAL A 768 16.92 24.82 8.59
N ASN A 769 16.11 24.92 9.64
CA ASN A 769 16.43 24.40 10.96
C ASN A 769 16.01 22.93 11.06
N PHE A 770 16.88 22.08 11.59
CA PHE A 770 16.61 20.67 11.87
C PHE A 770 17.25 20.27 13.19
N THR A 771 16.71 19.22 13.81
CA THR A 771 17.02 18.90 15.20
C THR A 771 17.86 17.63 15.28
N TYR A 772 19.04 17.72 15.89
CA TYR A 772 19.74 16.56 16.42
C TYR A 772 19.15 16.23 17.80
N THR A 773 18.76 14.98 18.03
CA THR A 773 18.29 14.50 19.35
C THR A 773 19.26 13.45 19.86
N LYS A 774 19.74 13.62 21.08
CA LYS A 774 20.58 12.63 21.74
C LYS A 774 19.71 11.48 22.25
N LYS A 775 19.94 10.28 21.71
CA LYS A 775 19.23 9.07 22.13
C LYS A 775 19.86 8.53 23.42
N THR A 776 19.17 8.71 24.54
CA THR A 776 19.61 8.26 25.89
C THR A 776 19.18 6.83 26.22
N VAL A 777 18.19 6.31 25.50
CA VAL A 777 17.69 4.93 25.59
C VAL A 777 17.47 4.37 24.20
N SER A 778 17.91 3.14 23.97
CA SER A 778 17.49 2.36 22.80
C SER A 778 17.02 0.98 23.21
N LYS A 779 16.00 0.47 22.51
CA LYS A 779 15.41 -0.85 22.75
C LYS A 779 15.33 -1.64 21.45
N GLU A 780 15.75 -2.89 21.51
CA GLU A 780 15.65 -3.82 20.39
C GLU A 780 15.20 -5.22 20.85
N GLN A 781 14.48 -5.93 19.98
CA GLN A 781 14.27 -7.38 20.13
C GLN A 781 15.43 -8.09 19.44
N THR A 782 16.21 -8.84 20.20
CA THR A 782 17.39 -9.54 19.67
C THR A 782 17.04 -10.92 19.12
N SER A 783 15.99 -11.56 19.62
CA SER A 783 15.55 -12.89 19.15
C SER A 783 14.11 -13.19 19.57
N PHE A 784 13.45 -14.05 18.79
CA PHE A 784 12.20 -14.71 19.15
C PHE A 784 12.27 -16.18 18.72
N ASP A 785 12.12 -17.10 19.68
CA ASP A 785 11.98 -18.52 19.41
C ASP A 785 10.49 -18.91 19.49
N PRO A 786 9.83 -19.22 18.36
CA PRO A 786 8.41 -19.55 18.34
C PRO A 786 8.08 -20.91 19.00
N THR A 787 9.06 -21.80 19.17
CA THR A 787 8.86 -23.13 19.77
C THR A 787 8.80 -23.03 21.28
N THR A 788 9.75 -22.32 21.88
CA THR A 788 9.79 -22.05 23.32
C THR A 788 8.94 -20.85 23.71
N ARG A 789 8.51 -20.05 22.72
CA ARG A 789 7.75 -18.80 22.85
C ARG A 789 8.50 -17.72 23.64
N ILE A 790 9.83 -17.74 23.59
CA ILE A 790 10.70 -16.81 24.31
C ILE A 790 11.11 -15.66 23.37
N VAL A 791 10.87 -14.42 23.81
CA VAL A 791 11.35 -13.20 23.17
C VAL A 791 12.48 -12.62 24.02
N THR A 792 13.61 -12.26 23.41
CA THR A 792 14.74 -11.61 24.09
C THR A 792 14.86 -10.16 23.67
N PHE A 793 15.04 -9.28 24.64
CA PHE A 793 15.21 -7.85 24.45
C PHE A 793 16.60 -7.40 24.91
N LYS A 794 17.07 -6.32 24.29
CA LYS A 794 18.27 -5.58 24.71
C LYS A 794 17.96 -4.10 24.81
N LEU A 795 18.40 -3.51 25.92
CA LEU A 795 18.34 -2.09 26.21
C LEU A 795 19.77 -1.54 26.27
N ASN A 796 20.03 -0.43 25.59
CA ASN A 796 21.25 0.36 25.81
C ASN A 796 20.83 1.66 26.51
N LEU A 797 21.35 1.87 27.70
CA LEU A 797 21.00 2.93 28.63
C LEU A 797 22.18 3.88 28.78
N ASN A 798 21.93 5.17 28.62
CA ASN A 798 22.95 6.23 28.63
C ASN A 798 24.23 5.85 27.87
N PRO A 799 24.16 5.43 26.59
CA PRO A 799 25.30 4.87 25.87
C PRO A 799 26.49 5.84 25.74
N ALA A 800 26.26 7.15 25.90
CA ALA A 800 27.30 8.18 25.87
C ALA A 800 27.93 8.47 27.24
N GLY A 801 27.44 7.88 28.34
CA GLY A 801 27.95 8.13 29.69
C GLY A 801 27.80 9.58 30.13
N ALA A 802 26.71 10.24 29.75
CA ALA A 802 26.51 11.66 30.01
C ALA A 802 25.85 11.91 31.37
N ASP A 803 26.07 13.11 31.90
CA ASP A 803 25.34 13.64 33.06
C ASP A 803 23.90 13.97 32.63
N ILE A 804 22.95 13.10 32.94
CA ILE A 804 21.52 13.28 32.59
C ILE A 804 20.75 13.79 33.81
N ASN A 805 21.11 13.37 35.01
CA ASN A 805 20.49 13.83 36.25
C ASN A 805 21.45 14.76 37.00
N HIS A 806 21.46 16.04 36.63
CA HIS A 806 22.36 17.04 37.23
C HIS A 806 22.24 17.19 38.76
N SER A 807 21.15 16.69 39.35
CA SER A 807 20.87 16.79 40.78
C SER A 807 21.07 15.50 41.57
N GLY A 808 21.42 14.38 40.93
CA GLY A 808 21.55 13.09 41.61
C GLY A 808 22.43 12.08 40.88
N ASP A 809 22.83 11.02 41.57
CA ASP A 809 23.84 10.09 41.07
C ASP A 809 23.26 8.87 40.32
N THR A 810 21.94 8.78 40.17
CA THR A 810 21.25 7.64 39.55
C THR A 810 20.19 8.06 38.55
N LEU A 811 19.94 7.16 37.60
CA LEU A 811 18.88 7.23 36.61
C LEU A 811 17.92 6.05 36.78
N THR A 812 16.62 6.29 36.60
CA THR A 812 15.60 5.24 36.61
C THR A 812 14.88 5.20 35.26
N LEU A 813 14.90 4.03 34.63
CA LEU A 813 14.19 3.71 33.40
C LEU A 813 12.92 2.92 33.73
N GLU A 814 11.82 3.23 33.07
CA GLU A 814 10.59 2.43 33.10
C GLU A 814 10.45 1.62 31.81
N ASP A 815 10.32 0.29 31.92
CA ASP A 815 10.12 -0.61 30.80
C ASP A 815 8.76 -1.32 30.86
N VAL A 816 7.79 -0.80 30.10
CA VAL A 816 6.39 -1.20 30.14
C VAL A 816 6.12 -2.29 29.10
N MET A 817 5.83 -3.50 29.57
CA MET A 817 5.52 -4.67 28.74
C MET A 817 4.01 -4.82 28.52
N SER A 818 3.60 -5.16 27.30
CA SER A 818 2.22 -5.56 27.03
C SER A 818 1.80 -6.78 27.85
N SER A 819 0.51 -6.93 28.15
CA SER A 819 -0.05 -8.02 28.97
C SER A 819 0.26 -9.44 28.48
N ASN A 820 0.65 -9.57 27.20
CA ASN A 820 1.01 -10.84 26.57
C ASN A 820 2.47 -11.24 26.82
N LEU A 821 3.30 -10.37 27.41
CA LEU A 821 4.67 -10.69 27.79
C LEU A 821 4.76 -10.96 29.29
N LEU A 822 5.38 -12.08 29.63
CA LEU A 822 5.71 -12.46 31.00
C LEU A 822 7.24 -12.44 31.16
N LEU A 823 7.76 -11.52 31.97
CA LEU A 823 9.20 -11.39 32.22
C LEU A 823 9.77 -12.67 32.85
N ASP A 824 10.87 -13.18 32.29
CA ASP A 824 11.72 -14.14 32.96
C ASP A 824 12.76 -13.39 33.80
N VAL A 825 12.47 -13.22 35.09
CA VAL A 825 13.33 -12.48 36.02
C VAL A 825 14.74 -13.08 36.10
N THR A 826 14.89 -14.40 35.89
CA THR A 826 16.19 -15.07 35.94
C THR A 826 17.09 -14.76 34.74
N SER A 827 16.54 -14.14 33.70
CA SER A 827 17.26 -13.77 32.49
C SER A 827 17.86 -12.35 32.51
N LEU A 828 17.55 -11.55 33.55
CA LEU A 828 18.03 -10.18 33.69
C LEU A 828 19.55 -10.13 33.83
N GLN A 829 20.21 -9.42 32.91
CA GLN A 829 21.66 -9.24 32.91
C GLN A 829 22.00 -7.81 32.52
N ALA A 830 22.76 -7.11 33.36
CA ALA A 830 23.33 -5.80 33.05
C ALA A 830 24.84 -5.88 32.78
N THR A 831 25.34 -4.98 31.95
CA THR A 831 26.77 -4.81 31.69
C THR A 831 27.08 -3.31 31.58
N PRO A 832 27.85 -2.74 32.54
CA PRO A 832 28.23 -3.32 33.83
C PRO A 832 27.01 -3.54 34.74
N SER A 833 27.11 -4.46 35.70
CA SER A 833 26.03 -4.76 36.66
C SER A 833 26.12 -3.99 37.97
N GLU A 834 27.22 -3.29 38.22
CA GLU A 834 27.45 -2.54 39.46
C GLU A 834 26.50 -1.33 39.55
N GLY A 835 25.83 -1.19 40.70
CA GLY A 835 24.87 -0.11 40.95
C GLY A 835 23.55 -0.23 40.17
N VAL A 836 23.31 -1.34 39.47
CA VAL A 836 22.06 -1.59 38.74
C VAL A 836 21.11 -2.40 39.61
N SER A 837 19.88 -1.92 39.79
CA SER A 837 18.81 -2.63 40.49
C SER A 837 17.52 -2.68 39.67
N TYR A 838 16.70 -3.69 39.94
CA TYR A 838 15.50 -3.98 39.18
C TYR A 838 14.28 -4.08 40.08
N HIS A 839 13.19 -3.41 39.71
CA HIS A 839 11.93 -3.47 40.42
C HIS A 839 10.79 -3.78 39.44
N MET A 840 9.99 -4.80 39.73
CA MET A 840 8.84 -5.17 38.91
C MET A 840 7.54 -4.68 39.54
N ASP A 841 6.83 -3.77 38.86
CA ASP A 841 5.43 -3.50 39.16
C ASP A 841 4.54 -4.47 38.36
N SER A 842 4.07 -5.51 39.05
CA SER A 842 3.20 -6.52 38.47
C SER A 842 1.82 -6.00 38.02
N VAL A 843 1.35 -4.85 38.53
CA VAL A 843 0.04 -4.29 38.17
C VAL A 843 0.11 -3.57 36.83
N SER A 844 1.13 -2.75 36.63
CA SER A 844 1.35 -2.03 35.36
C SER A 844 2.18 -2.83 34.34
N ASN A 845 2.67 -4.01 34.73
CA ASN A 845 3.62 -4.83 33.96
C ASN A 845 4.88 -4.04 33.56
N THR A 846 5.38 -3.24 34.50
CA THR A 846 6.51 -2.31 34.29
C THR A 846 7.73 -2.80 35.05
N LEU A 847 8.83 -3.02 34.33
CA LEU A 847 10.15 -3.24 34.90
C LEU A 847 10.85 -1.89 35.05
N ALA A 848 10.99 -1.41 36.28
CA ALA A 848 11.82 -0.27 36.60
C ALA A 848 13.28 -0.70 36.77
N ILE A 849 14.20 -0.02 36.12
CA ILE A 849 15.64 -0.28 36.15
C ILE A 849 16.34 0.97 36.66
N THR A 850 16.96 0.89 37.83
CA THR A 850 17.78 1.99 38.37
C THR A 850 19.24 1.68 38.13
N PHE A 851 20.02 2.66 37.67
CA PHE A 851 21.43 2.50 37.35
C PHE A 851 22.21 3.80 37.60
N PRO A 852 23.54 3.77 37.73
CA PRO A 852 24.33 4.97 37.98
C PRO A 852 24.24 5.96 36.81
N ASP A 853 24.13 7.26 37.12
CA ASP A 853 24.26 8.31 36.11
C ASP A 853 25.68 8.31 35.51
N LYS A 854 25.88 8.95 34.35
CA LYS A 854 27.16 9.03 33.62
C LYS A 854 27.75 7.68 33.21
N THR A 855 27.00 6.59 33.37
CA THR A 855 27.49 5.23 33.12
C THR A 855 26.68 4.59 31.98
N PRO A 856 27.34 4.19 30.87
CA PRO A 856 26.70 3.35 29.86
C PRO A 856 26.36 1.98 30.43
N VAL A 857 25.09 1.59 30.38
CA VAL A 857 24.62 0.27 30.85
C VAL A 857 23.87 -0.43 29.73
N THR A 858 24.23 -1.67 29.43
CA THR A 858 23.44 -2.56 28.56
C THR A 858 22.66 -3.54 29.41
N VAL A 859 21.35 -3.64 29.23
CA VAL A 859 20.51 -4.65 29.90
C VAL A 859 19.96 -5.65 28.87
N ARG A 860 20.04 -6.95 29.16
CA ARG A 860 19.41 -8.02 28.39
C ARG A 860 18.46 -8.80 29.29
N TYR A 861 17.32 -9.18 28.75
CA TYR A 861 16.36 -10.06 29.43
C TYR A 861 15.44 -10.73 28.41
N ALA A 862 14.76 -11.77 28.85
CA ALA A 862 13.82 -12.56 28.10
C ALA A 862 12.41 -12.46 28.70
N ALA A 863 11.40 -12.64 27.86
CA ALA A 863 10.01 -12.73 28.26
C ALA A 863 9.31 -13.84 27.47
N TYR A 864 8.42 -14.57 28.14
CA TYR A 864 7.56 -15.55 27.50
C TYR A 864 6.34 -14.86 26.88
N LEU A 865 6.01 -15.23 25.63
CA LEU A 865 4.86 -14.69 24.89
C LEU A 865 3.61 -15.55 25.09
N LYS A 866 2.60 -15.00 25.77
CA LYS A 866 1.27 -15.59 26.04
C LYS A 866 0.31 -15.38 24.86
N GLY A 867 -0.78 -16.16 24.80
CA GLY A 867 -1.82 -16.09 23.76
C GLY A 867 -1.77 -17.22 22.72
N THR A 868 -2.75 -17.28 21.82
CA THR A 868 -2.84 -18.24 20.71
C THR A 868 -3.30 -17.53 19.44
N GLY A 869 -2.95 -18.05 18.27
CA GLY A 869 -3.22 -17.41 16.99
C GLY A 869 -2.30 -16.22 16.75
N SER A 870 -2.84 -15.14 16.19
CA SER A 870 -2.08 -13.91 15.94
C SER A 870 -1.95 -13.08 17.22
N VAL A 871 -0.76 -13.08 17.83
CA VAL A 871 -0.49 -12.31 19.06
C VAL A 871 0.39 -11.12 18.73
N THR A 872 -0.12 -9.92 19.00
CA THR A 872 0.67 -8.68 19.00
C THR A 872 1.20 -8.43 20.42
N TYR A 873 2.47 -8.07 20.50
CA TYR A 873 3.12 -7.68 21.75
C TYR A 873 3.96 -6.43 21.55
N SER A 874 4.03 -5.63 22.61
CA SER A 874 4.84 -4.42 22.65
C SER A 874 5.62 -4.35 23.94
N ASN A 875 6.75 -3.67 23.89
CA ASN A 875 7.54 -3.34 25.07
C ASN A 875 8.17 -1.94 24.88
N LYS A 876 7.93 -1.03 25.82
CA LYS A 876 8.32 0.39 25.72
C LYS A 876 9.21 0.78 26.90
N ALA A 877 10.44 1.18 26.60
CA ALA A 877 11.39 1.71 27.57
C ALA A 877 11.36 3.24 27.55
N SER A 878 11.30 3.87 28.72
CA SER A 878 11.24 5.33 28.89
C SER A 878 12.27 5.79 29.92
N LEU A 879 13.05 6.82 29.59
CA LEU A 879 14.10 7.39 30.43
C LEU A 879 14.13 8.91 30.23
N TYR A 880 13.80 9.68 31.27
CA TYR A 880 13.90 11.15 31.28
C TYR A 880 13.26 11.82 30.04
N GLY A 881 11.99 11.52 29.78
CA GLY A 881 11.23 12.11 28.67
C GLY A 881 11.53 11.53 27.27
N GLN A 882 12.58 10.72 27.13
CA GLN A 882 12.88 9.95 25.92
C GLN A 882 12.29 8.53 26.04
N SER A 883 11.88 7.93 24.91
CA SER A 883 11.42 6.54 24.91
C SER A 883 11.76 5.83 23.62
N ASP A 884 11.93 4.51 23.71
CA ASP A 884 12.07 3.62 22.57
C ASP A 884 11.19 2.39 22.77
N SER A 885 10.67 1.81 21.68
CA SER A 885 9.69 0.74 21.78
C SER A 885 9.86 -0.30 20.68
N VAL A 886 9.60 -1.56 21.05
CA VAL A 886 9.44 -2.65 20.10
C VAL A 886 7.96 -3.03 20.07
N GLN A 887 7.39 -3.15 18.87
CA GLN A 887 6.06 -3.74 18.65
C GLN A 887 6.16 -4.74 17.51
N GLN A 888 5.75 -5.98 17.77
CA GLN A 888 5.83 -7.10 16.83
C GLN A 888 4.57 -7.95 16.90
N SER A 889 4.36 -8.82 15.91
CA SER A 889 3.29 -9.82 15.92
C SER A 889 3.85 -11.19 15.58
N ALA A 890 3.37 -12.23 16.26
CA ALA A 890 3.76 -13.61 16.03
C ALA A 890 2.52 -14.51 15.90
N GLN A 891 2.61 -15.52 15.04
CA GLN A 891 1.60 -16.58 14.95
C GLN A 891 1.97 -17.71 15.90
N ILE A 892 1.08 -17.99 16.85
CA ILE A 892 1.26 -19.03 17.87
C ILE A 892 0.24 -20.14 17.61
N SER A 893 0.72 -21.30 17.14
CA SER A 893 -0.12 -22.48 16.97
C SER A 893 -0.53 -23.06 18.33
N GLN A 894 -1.78 -23.52 18.43
CA GLN A 894 -2.17 -24.37 19.56
C GLN A 894 -1.35 -25.65 19.51
N SER A 895 -0.52 -25.89 20.51
CA SER A 895 0.15 -27.18 20.66
C SER A 895 -0.89 -28.23 21.10
N SER A 896 -1.11 -29.24 20.26
CA SER A 896 -1.70 -30.51 20.68
C SER A 896 -0.56 -31.49 20.90
N SER A 897 -0.01 -31.57 22.11
CA SER A 897 1.00 -32.60 22.40
C SER A 897 0.90 -33.13 23.82
N SER A 898 0.59 -34.41 23.87
CA SER A 898 1.02 -35.40 24.87
C SER A 898 2.36 -35.04 25.53
N ARG A 899 2.35 -34.82 26.84
CA ARG A 899 3.56 -34.81 27.66
C ARG A 899 3.44 -35.82 28.80
N ALA A 900 4.48 -36.64 28.88
CA ALA A 900 4.76 -37.57 29.97
C ALA A 900 5.53 -36.89 31.12
N SER A 901 5.53 -35.54 31.22
CA SER A 901 6.16 -34.82 32.33
C SER A 901 5.15 -34.51 33.42
N VAL A 902 5.57 -34.70 34.67
CA VAL A 902 4.81 -34.28 35.86
C VAL A 902 4.79 -32.74 35.87
N PRO A 903 3.61 -32.09 35.82
CA PRO A 903 3.54 -30.63 35.78
C PRO A 903 4.16 -30.01 37.04
N SER A 904 4.87 -28.89 36.84
CA SER A 904 5.59 -28.19 37.89
C SER A 904 5.51 -26.67 37.73
N ILE A 905 5.65 -25.95 38.84
CA ILE A 905 5.86 -24.49 38.84
C ILE A 905 7.00 -24.15 39.81
N LYS A 906 7.78 -23.12 39.51
CA LYS A 906 8.83 -22.61 40.40
C LYS A 906 8.41 -21.30 41.03
N ILE A 907 8.74 -21.10 42.30
CA ILE A 907 8.61 -19.82 42.98
C ILE A 907 10.00 -19.27 43.23
N LEU A 908 10.25 -18.05 42.78
CA LEU A 908 11.48 -17.30 43.04
C LEU A 908 11.14 -16.20 44.05
N LYS A 909 11.75 -16.28 45.24
CA LYS A 909 11.63 -15.28 46.30
C LYS A 909 12.76 -14.29 46.24
N THR A 910 12.43 -13.01 46.26
CA THR A 910 13.38 -11.92 46.07
C THR A 910 13.12 -10.74 46.99
N ASP A 911 14.09 -9.85 47.11
CA ASP A 911 13.91 -8.55 47.76
C ASP A 911 13.01 -7.65 46.90
N SER A 912 12.05 -6.93 47.52
CA SER A 912 11.18 -6.01 46.78
C SER A 912 11.90 -4.80 46.19
N GLY A 913 13.00 -4.35 46.79
CA GLY A 913 13.84 -3.27 46.28
C GLY A 913 14.79 -3.70 45.16
N ASP A 914 15.06 -5.00 45.02
CA ASP A 914 15.83 -5.55 43.90
C ASP A 914 15.45 -7.02 43.63
N ILE A 915 14.68 -7.25 42.57
CA ILE A 915 14.16 -8.57 42.20
C ILE A 915 15.25 -9.55 41.73
N THR A 916 16.51 -9.13 41.65
CA THR A 916 17.65 -10.01 41.37
C THR A 916 18.34 -10.53 42.63
N LYS A 917 17.96 -10.04 43.82
CA LYS A 917 18.47 -10.53 45.12
C LYS A 917 17.59 -11.68 45.63
N PRO A 918 18.03 -12.94 45.56
CA PRO A 918 17.22 -14.08 45.99
C PRO A 918 17.13 -14.19 47.52
N LEU A 919 15.99 -14.66 48.03
CA LEU A 919 15.73 -14.84 49.47
C LEU A 919 15.49 -16.31 49.82
N GLN A 920 16.37 -16.82 50.68
CA GLN A 920 16.29 -18.18 51.22
C GLN A 920 15.32 -18.27 52.41
N GLY A 921 14.69 -19.44 52.58
CA GLY A 921 13.97 -19.79 53.80
C GLY A 921 12.49 -19.44 53.84
N ALA A 922 11.95 -18.82 52.78
CA ALA A 922 10.50 -18.65 52.67
C ALA A 922 9.81 -20.01 52.53
N LYS A 923 8.66 -20.18 53.18
CA LYS A 923 7.88 -21.42 53.13
C LYS A 923 6.50 -21.21 52.54
N PHE A 924 6.08 -22.15 51.69
CA PHE A 924 4.79 -22.12 51.01
C PHE A 924 3.98 -23.37 51.30
N GLN A 925 2.67 -23.15 51.44
CA GLN A 925 1.66 -24.18 51.53
C GLN A 925 0.76 -24.14 50.28
N LEU A 926 0.53 -25.30 49.66
CA LEU A 926 -0.23 -25.44 48.41
C LEU A 926 -1.69 -25.81 48.66
N TYR A 927 -2.60 -25.04 48.05
CA TYR A 927 -4.04 -25.24 48.11
C TYR A 927 -4.65 -25.33 46.71
N LYS A 928 -5.76 -26.05 46.61
CA LYS A 928 -6.60 -26.07 45.40
C LYS A 928 -7.58 -24.90 45.45
N ALA A 929 -7.65 -24.10 44.39
CA ALA A 929 -8.45 -22.87 44.41
C ALA A 929 -9.97 -23.12 44.43
N ALA A 930 -10.43 -24.24 43.83
CA ALA A 930 -11.85 -24.55 43.67
C ALA A 930 -12.60 -24.73 45.01
N ASP A 931 -11.95 -25.30 46.01
CA ASP A 931 -12.55 -25.67 47.30
C ASP A 931 -11.71 -25.22 48.51
N ASN A 932 -10.62 -24.48 48.29
CA ASN A 932 -9.63 -24.09 49.30
C ASN A 932 -9.06 -25.29 50.09
N SER A 933 -9.08 -26.50 49.52
CA SER A 933 -8.54 -27.68 50.17
C SER A 933 -7.01 -27.69 50.11
N LEU A 934 -6.39 -28.18 51.17
CA LEU A 934 -4.95 -28.39 51.25
C LEU A 934 -4.56 -29.56 50.32
N VAL A 935 -3.61 -29.33 49.41
CA VAL A 935 -3.17 -30.37 48.45
C VAL A 935 -2.22 -31.37 49.10
N THR A 936 -1.35 -30.88 49.99
CA THR A 936 -0.36 -31.69 50.71
C THR A 936 0.03 -30.97 52.00
N ASP A 937 0.42 -31.71 53.05
CA ASP A 937 0.99 -31.15 54.30
C ASP A 937 2.48 -30.77 54.16
N LYS A 938 3.09 -31.04 53.00
CA LYS A 938 4.48 -30.68 52.70
C LYS A 938 4.60 -29.16 52.50
N GLU A 939 5.48 -28.53 53.27
CA GLU A 939 5.90 -27.14 53.03
C GLU A 939 7.02 -27.08 51.97
N PHE A 940 6.91 -26.15 51.03
CA PHE A 940 7.93 -25.90 50.02
C PHE A 940 8.80 -24.73 50.48
N THR A 941 10.08 -25.00 50.74
CA THR A 941 11.03 -23.99 51.26
C THR A 941 11.95 -23.51 50.15
N THR A 942 12.24 -22.21 50.09
CA THR A 942 13.18 -21.63 49.11
C THR A 942 14.63 -21.89 49.48
N GLY A 943 15.43 -22.26 48.48
CA GLY A 943 16.87 -22.52 48.61
C GLY A 943 17.71 -21.23 48.65
N PRO A 944 19.05 -21.37 48.69
CA PRO A 944 19.98 -20.23 48.62
C PRO A 944 19.87 -19.39 47.34
N ASP A 945 19.39 -19.99 46.26
CA ASP A 945 19.05 -19.32 44.99
C ASP A 945 17.68 -18.63 45.02
N GLY A 946 16.99 -18.66 46.17
CA GLY A 946 15.66 -18.09 46.36
C GLY A 946 14.56 -18.91 45.69
N VAL A 947 14.87 -20.07 45.09
CA VAL A 947 13.92 -20.84 44.32
C VAL A 947 13.37 -22.02 45.14
N THR A 948 12.09 -22.31 44.97
CA THR A 948 11.51 -23.63 45.32
C THR A 948 10.66 -24.14 44.17
N THR A 949 10.67 -25.45 43.92
CA THR A 949 9.86 -26.08 42.85
C THR A 949 8.67 -26.81 43.46
N ILE A 950 7.49 -26.46 43.01
CA ILE A 950 6.23 -27.09 43.37
C ILE A 950 5.95 -28.17 42.32
N TYR A 951 6.11 -29.41 42.71
CA TYR A 951 5.72 -30.59 41.93
C TYR A 951 5.33 -31.71 42.88
N GLY A 952 4.43 -32.58 42.44
CA GLY A 952 4.02 -33.79 43.16
C GLY A 952 3.96 -34.94 42.18
N ASP A 953 4.59 -36.05 42.54
CA ASP A 953 4.48 -37.30 41.80
C ASP A 953 3.31 -38.10 42.36
N GLN A 954 2.28 -38.32 41.55
CA GLN A 954 1.04 -38.99 41.99
C GLN A 954 1.30 -40.37 42.60
N ASP A 955 2.32 -41.08 42.13
CA ASP A 955 2.66 -42.44 42.59
C ASP A 955 3.50 -42.42 43.87
N LYS A 956 4.36 -41.40 44.06
CA LYS A 956 5.25 -41.29 45.24
C LYS A 956 4.65 -40.48 46.38
N ASP A 957 4.04 -39.34 46.05
CA ASP A 957 3.58 -38.33 46.99
C ASP A 957 2.07 -38.40 47.22
N GLY A 958 1.33 -39.14 46.39
CA GLY A 958 -0.12 -39.29 46.47
C GLY A 958 -0.92 -38.12 45.88
N TRP A 959 -0.24 -37.15 45.28
CA TRP A 959 -0.84 -35.99 44.60
C TRP A 959 0.05 -35.53 43.44
N SER A 960 -0.54 -34.86 42.46
CA SER A 960 0.18 -34.14 41.41
C SER A 960 -0.56 -32.86 41.02
N LEU A 961 0.15 -31.94 40.36
CA LEU A 961 -0.48 -30.80 39.72
C LEU A 961 -1.23 -31.28 38.47
N VAL A 962 -2.46 -30.80 38.31
CA VAL A 962 -3.31 -31.13 37.16
C VAL A 962 -3.35 -29.92 36.23
N THR A 963 -2.94 -30.11 34.98
CA THR A 963 -2.99 -29.08 33.93
C THR A 963 -4.41 -28.52 33.80
N GLY A 964 -4.53 -27.19 33.70
CA GLY A 964 -5.80 -26.47 33.63
C GLY A 964 -6.54 -26.33 34.96
N THR A 965 -6.04 -26.89 36.06
CA THR A 965 -6.59 -26.65 37.40
C THR A 965 -5.89 -25.45 38.04
N GLN A 966 -6.67 -24.53 38.62
CA GLN A 966 -6.14 -23.40 39.36
C GLN A 966 -5.80 -23.79 40.81
N TYR A 967 -4.61 -23.41 41.23
CA TYR A 967 -4.07 -23.57 42.58
C TYR A 967 -3.72 -22.21 43.16
N TYR A 968 -3.45 -22.17 44.46
CA TYR A 968 -2.75 -21.05 45.06
C TYR A 968 -1.77 -21.48 46.14
N LEU A 969 -0.72 -20.68 46.32
CA LEU A 969 0.22 -20.81 47.44
C LEU A 969 -0.04 -19.73 48.47
N VAL A 970 0.11 -20.12 49.74
CA VAL A 970 0.15 -19.19 50.88
C VAL A 970 1.57 -19.22 51.43
N GLU A 971 2.18 -18.07 51.57
CA GLU A 971 3.43 -17.94 52.33
C GLU A 971 3.13 -18.11 53.81
N THR A 972 3.67 -19.16 54.44
CA THR A 972 3.46 -19.45 55.86
C THR A 972 4.57 -18.89 56.73
N VAL A 973 5.78 -18.74 56.15
CA VAL A 973 6.96 -18.19 56.82
C VAL A 973 7.71 -17.32 55.81
N ALA A 974 8.03 -16.09 56.22
CA ALA A 974 8.84 -15.17 55.43
C ALA A 974 10.34 -15.51 55.59
N PRO A 975 11.19 -15.13 54.63
CA PRO A 975 12.63 -15.09 54.84
C PRO A 975 13.02 -14.27 56.09
N ASP A 976 14.10 -14.64 56.76
CA ASP A 976 14.60 -13.93 57.93
C ASP A 976 14.86 -12.45 57.59
N GLY A 977 14.31 -11.55 58.40
CA GLY A 977 14.42 -10.09 58.18
C GLY A 977 13.40 -9.50 57.19
N TYR A 978 12.45 -10.28 56.67
CA TYR A 978 11.45 -9.81 55.70
C TYR A 978 10.01 -9.94 56.21
N ASN A 979 9.13 -9.04 55.76
CA ASN A 979 7.72 -9.07 56.16
C ASN A 979 7.05 -10.30 55.55
N LEU A 980 6.20 -10.97 56.34
CA LEU A 980 5.33 -12.03 55.85
C LEU A 980 4.23 -11.42 54.98
N ARG A 981 4.11 -11.91 53.74
CA ARG A 981 3.01 -11.50 52.85
C ARG A 981 1.77 -12.34 53.12
N SER A 982 0.64 -11.66 53.32
CA SER A 982 -0.68 -12.30 53.45
C SER A 982 -1.33 -12.63 52.09
N ASP A 983 -0.77 -12.11 51.00
CA ASP A 983 -1.28 -12.30 49.64
C ASP A 983 -1.10 -13.77 49.18
N ARG A 984 -2.01 -14.24 48.34
CA ARG A 984 -1.98 -15.58 47.76
C ARG A 984 -1.38 -15.55 46.35
N ILE A 985 -0.57 -16.55 46.03
CA ILE A 985 0.01 -16.72 44.68
C ILE A 985 -0.90 -17.65 43.89
N TYR A 986 -1.80 -17.12 43.06
CA TYR A 986 -2.64 -17.94 42.19
C TYR A 986 -1.87 -18.39 40.96
N PHE A 987 -2.03 -19.64 40.56
CA PHE A 987 -1.44 -20.16 39.32
C PHE A 987 -2.22 -21.33 38.73
N THR A 988 -2.19 -21.43 37.40
CA THR A 988 -2.70 -22.54 36.60
C THR A 988 -1.62 -22.96 35.61
N VAL A 989 -1.22 -24.23 35.64
CA VAL A 989 -0.27 -24.75 34.63
C VAL A 989 -1.06 -25.13 33.37
N THR A 990 -0.70 -24.56 32.21
CA THR A 990 -1.36 -24.80 30.92
C THR A 990 -0.38 -24.65 29.75
N ASP A 991 -0.59 -25.40 28.67
CA ASP A 991 0.26 -25.34 27.47
C ASP A 991 0.10 -24.01 26.70
N ASN A 992 -1.05 -23.34 26.88
CA ASN A 992 -1.41 -22.14 26.13
C ASN A 992 -1.94 -21.07 27.09
N PRO A 993 -1.05 -20.40 27.85
CA PRO A 993 -1.47 -19.38 28.80
C PRO A 993 -2.02 -18.16 28.08
N THR A 994 -3.16 -17.67 28.55
CA THR A 994 -3.91 -16.52 28.01
C THR A 994 -4.25 -15.50 29.08
N THR A 995 -4.31 -15.90 30.35
CA THR A 995 -4.61 -15.02 31.48
C THR A 995 -3.36 -14.67 32.31
N ALA A 996 -3.51 -13.87 33.36
CA ALA A 996 -2.39 -13.42 34.20
C ALA A 996 -1.82 -14.54 35.09
N ASP A 997 -2.70 -15.42 35.59
CA ASP A 997 -2.34 -16.53 36.50
C ASP A 997 -2.04 -17.84 35.75
N GLU A 998 -2.01 -17.83 34.42
CA GLU A 998 -1.71 -18.99 33.61
C GLU A 998 -0.24 -19.02 33.21
N TYR A 999 0.40 -20.16 33.44
CA TYR A 999 1.83 -20.36 33.22
C TYR A 999 2.10 -21.67 32.48
N PRO A 1000 3.10 -21.72 31.58
CA PRO A 1000 3.56 -22.98 31.02
C PRO A 1000 4.28 -23.83 32.08
N ASP A 1001 4.36 -25.14 31.84
CA ASP A 1001 5.07 -26.08 32.72
C ASP A 1001 6.51 -25.62 33.00
N ALA A 1002 6.94 -25.76 34.26
CA ALA A 1002 8.24 -25.38 34.80
C ALA A 1002 8.56 -23.87 34.81
N SER A 1003 7.56 -23.00 34.61
CA SER A 1003 7.74 -21.54 34.70
C SER A 1003 8.11 -21.07 36.11
N THR A 1004 8.72 -19.89 36.18
CA THR A 1004 9.07 -19.24 37.43
C THR A 1004 8.12 -18.08 37.70
N ILE A 1005 7.45 -18.12 38.85
CA ILE A 1005 6.68 -17.00 39.39
C ILE A 1005 7.58 -16.25 40.37
N SER A 1006 7.85 -14.98 40.06
CA SER A 1006 8.60 -14.10 40.96
C SER A 1006 7.69 -13.56 42.06
N TRP A 1007 8.17 -13.56 43.31
CA TRP A 1007 7.40 -13.13 44.45
C TRP A 1007 8.28 -12.48 45.50
N ALA A 1008 8.33 -11.16 45.46
CA ALA A 1008 9.20 -10.38 46.31
C ALA A 1008 8.59 -10.11 47.69
N ASN A 1009 9.44 -10.06 48.72
CA ASN A 1009 9.07 -9.61 50.05
C ASN A 1009 9.75 -8.28 50.36
N THR A 1010 9.06 -7.44 51.13
CA THR A 1010 9.63 -6.19 51.62
C THR A 1010 10.45 -6.46 52.88
N PRO A 1011 11.69 -5.94 52.98
CA PRO A 1011 12.46 -5.98 54.22
C PRO A 1011 11.63 -5.47 55.41
N GLN A 1012 11.79 -6.09 56.58
CA GLN A 1012 11.23 -5.56 57.80
C GLN A 1012 11.99 -4.28 58.17
N ASN A 1013 11.27 -3.16 58.29
CA ASN A 1013 11.85 -1.90 58.77
C ASN A 1013 12.06 -1.97 60.28
N HIS A 1014 13.13 -2.63 60.70
CA HIS A 1014 13.64 -2.52 62.06
C HIS A 1014 14.47 -1.25 62.14
N THR A 1015 14.04 -0.30 62.95
CA THR A 1015 14.85 0.89 63.25
C THR A 1015 15.21 0.90 64.72
N THR A 1016 16.37 1.46 65.04
CA THR A 1016 16.78 1.73 66.41
C THR A 1016 17.12 3.21 66.59
N SER A 1017 17.37 3.63 67.82
CA SER A 1017 17.88 4.97 68.13
C SER A 1017 19.27 4.87 68.73
N LEU A 1018 20.10 5.89 68.49
CA LEU A 1018 21.43 6.03 69.09
C LEU A 1018 21.47 7.30 69.94
N ALA A 1019 21.89 7.19 71.19
CA ALA A 1019 22.15 8.33 72.05
C ALA A 1019 23.65 8.65 72.09
N ILE A 1020 24.01 9.94 71.99
CA ILE A 1020 25.36 10.41 72.29
C ILE A 1020 25.31 11.23 73.58
N HIS A 1021 26.16 10.90 74.54
CA HIS A 1021 26.34 11.65 75.77
C HIS A 1021 27.69 12.35 75.76
N LYS A 1022 27.67 13.68 75.71
CA LYS A 1022 28.87 14.50 75.68
C LYS A 1022 29.21 15.01 77.06
N THR A 1023 30.43 14.74 77.52
CA THR A 1023 30.88 15.13 78.86
C THR A 1023 32.22 15.85 78.86
N ASP A 1024 32.54 16.52 79.97
CA ASP A 1024 33.88 17.07 80.22
C ASP A 1024 34.89 15.93 80.44
N SER A 1025 36.08 16.03 79.83
CA SER A 1025 37.12 14.98 79.93
C SER A 1025 37.75 14.84 81.32
N VAL A 1026 37.65 15.88 82.16
CA VAL A 1026 38.17 15.92 83.53
C VAL A 1026 37.06 15.62 84.54
N ASN A 1027 35.83 16.06 84.27
CA ASN A 1027 34.66 15.77 85.09
C ASN A 1027 33.53 15.09 84.28
N PRO A 1028 33.56 13.75 84.16
CA PRO A 1028 32.57 13.00 83.38
C PRO A 1028 31.12 13.11 83.86
N SER A 1029 30.88 13.65 85.07
CA SER A 1029 29.52 13.95 85.56
C SER A 1029 28.93 15.25 84.98
N THR A 1030 29.74 16.06 84.28
CA THR A 1030 29.30 17.31 83.67
C THR A 1030 28.97 17.07 82.20
N GLY A 1031 27.67 17.00 81.89
CA GLY A 1031 27.17 16.97 80.52
C GLY A 1031 27.40 18.33 79.82
N LEU A 1032 27.83 18.30 78.56
CA LEU A 1032 28.16 19.49 77.79
C LEU A 1032 27.10 19.78 76.73
N SER A 1033 26.44 20.93 76.85
CA SER A 1033 25.46 21.39 75.86
C SER A 1033 26.10 22.20 74.74
N GLY A 1034 25.55 22.09 73.53
CA GLY A 1034 25.97 22.88 72.37
C GLY A 1034 27.12 22.27 71.56
N ALA A 1035 27.47 21.00 71.79
CA ALA A 1035 28.26 20.20 70.84
C ALA A 1035 27.36 19.81 69.66
N GLU A 1036 27.82 20.07 68.44
CA GLU A 1036 27.15 19.68 67.19
C GLU A 1036 27.82 18.41 66.63
N PHE A 1037 26.99 17.44 66.26
CA PHE A 1037 27.41 16.17 65.69
C PHE A 1037 26.71 15.91 64.37
N THR A 1038 27.45 15.38 63.41
CA THR A 1038 26.93 14.85 62.15
C THR A 1038 27.12 13.35 62.13
N LEU A 1039 26.05 12.59 61.88
CA LEU A 1039 26.07 11.17 61.56
C LEU A 1039 25.86 11.01 60.05
N THR A 1040 26.90 10.61 59.32
CA THR A 1040 26.83 10.35 57.87
C THR A 1040 27.04 8.87 57.56
N GLY A 1041 26.50 8.35 56.47
CA GLY A 1041 26.76 6.97 56.06
C GLY A 1041 25.73 6.45 55.09
N THR A 1042 25.70 5.13 54.91
CA THR A 1042 24.72 4.45 54.07
C THR A 1042 24.14 3.29 54.86
N ASP A 1043 22.81 3.20 54.89
CA ASP A 1043 22.15 2.00 55.44
C ASP A 1043 22.42 0.77 54.57
N ASP A 1044 22.15 -0.43 55.08
CA ASP A 1044 22.33 -1.67 54.32
C ASP A 1044 21.38 -1.77 53.10
N GLY A 1045 20.36 -0.91 53.05
CA GLY A 1045 19.46 -0.71 51.92
C GLY A 1045 20.00 0.22 50.82
N GLY A 1046 21.15 0.87 51.05
CA GLY A 1046 21.78 1.79 50.10
C GLY A 1046 21.37 3.26 50.24
N THR A 1047 20.53 3.62 51.22
CA THR A 1047 20.10 5.01 51.44
C THR A 1047 21.18 5.79 52.17
N THR A 1048 21.58 6.94 51.62
CA THR A 1048 22.50 7.85 52.30
C THR A 1048 21.80 8.53 53.48
N VAL A 1049 22.45 8.50 54.63
CA VAL A 1049 22.02 9.17 55.85
C VAL A 1049 22.99 10.32 56.14
N SER A 1050 22.46 11.50 56.47
CA SER A 1050 23.21 12.64 56.98
C SER A 1050 22.35 13.39 57.99
N LEU A 1051 22.60 13.18 59.27
CA LEU A 1051 21.82 13.76 60.37
C LEU A 1051 22.71 14.66 61.21
N ASP A 1052 22.29 15.91 61.40
CA ASP A 1052 22.92 16.84 62.32
C ASP A 1052 22.11 16.93 63.61
N GLN A 1053 22.77 16.82 64.75
CA GLN A 1053 22.15 16.97 66.07
C GLN A 1053 23.04 17.77 67.01
N THR A 1054 22.40 18.46 67.95
CA THR A 1054 23.11 19.25 68.98
C THR A 1054 22.77 18.72 70.36
N THR A 1055 23.79 18.63 71.21
CA THR A 1055 23.63 18.20 72.61
C THR A 1055 22.80 19.20 73.43
N GLY A 1056 21.77 18.68 74.10
CA GLY A 1056 20.91 19.44 75.01
C GLY A 1056 21.60 19.81 76.32
N THR A 1057 20.86 20.43 77.24
CA THR A 1057 21.38 20.99 78.50
C THR A 1057 22.00 19.96 79.44
N ASN A 1058 21.65 18.69 79.28
CA ASN A 1058 22.19 17.56 80.05
C ASN A 1058 23.34 16.82 79.33
N GLY A 1059 23.79 17.32 78.18
CA GLY A 1059 24.86 16.72 77.37
C GLY A 1059 24.41 15.60 76.43
N TYR A 1060 23.11 15.27 76.36
CA TYR A 1060 22.61 14.21 75.48
C TYR A 1060 22.09 14.75 74.14
N LEU A 1061 22.25 13.95 73.09
CA LEU A 1061 21.49 14.03 71.84
C LEU A 1061 21.06 12.64 71.39
N PHE A 1062 20.09 12.59 70.47
CA PHE A 1062 19.53 11.34 69.96
C PHE A 1062 19.44 11.38 68.43
N PHE A 1063 19.91 10.31 67.79
CA PHE A 1063 19.63 10.00 66.40
C PHE A 1063 18.57 8.88 66.37
N SER A 1064 17.38 9.18 65.86
CA SER A 1064 16.25 8.25 65.80
C SER A 1064 16.08 7.64 64.42
N ASN A 1065 15.34 6.53 64.35
CA ASN A 1065 14.96 5.84 63.12
C ASN A 1065 16.16 5.36 62.27
N LEU A 1066 17.24 4.93 62.93
CA LEU A 1066 18.42 4.42 62.27
C LEU A 1066 18.19 2.97 61.84
N GLN A 1067 18.38 2.69 60.56
CA GLN A 1067 18.34 1.34 60.01
C GLN A 1067 19.67 0.61 60.20
N PRO A 1068 19.72 -0.74 60.06
CA PRO A 1068 20.97 -1.47 59.93
C PRO A 1068 21.86 -0.84 58.86
N GLY A 1069 23.15 -0.69 59.16
CA GLY A 1069 24.06 0.08 58.32
C GLY A 1069 25.37 0.46 59.01
N THR A 1070 26.28 1.06 58.23
CA THR A 1070 27.54 1.58 58.75
C THR A 1070 27.60 3.09 58.56
N TYR A 1071 27.82 3.78 59.67
CA TYR A 1071 27.78 5.23 59.78
C TYR A 1071 29.09 5.76 60.36
N THR A 1072 29.36 7.02 60.07
CA THR A 1072 30.47 7.82 60.57
C THR A 1072 29.90 8.93 61.44
N LEU A 1073 30.22 8.91 62.72
CA LEU A 1073 29.90 9.97 63.68
C LEU A 1073 31.05 10.97 63.75
N THR A 1074 30.76 12.24 63.52
CA THR A 1074 31.73 13.34 63.54
C THR A 1074 31.23 14.46 64.46
N GLU A 1075 32.05 14.90 65.41
CA GLU A 1075 31.79 16.14 66.15
C GLU A 1075 32.21 17.32 65.28
N THR A 1076 31.25 18.04 64.71
CA THR A 1076 31.52 19.16 63.80
C THR A 1076 31.82 20.46 64.55
N LYS A 1077 31.36 20.57 65.79
CA LYS A 1077 31.63 21.74 66.64
C LYS A 1077 31.58 21.38 68.12
N ALA A 1078 32.64 21.70 68.85
CA ALA A 1078 32.65 21.58 70.31
C ALA A 1078 31.78 22.65 71.00
N PRO A 1079 31.28 22.34 72.21
CA PRO A 1079 30.69 23.31 73.12
C PRO A 1079 31.58 24.52 73.39
N SER A 1080 30.98 25.66 73.71
CA SER A 1080 31.72 26.89 74.05
C SER A 1080 32.70 26.63 75.20
N GLY A 1081 33.97 27.00 75.00
CA GLY A 1081 35.05 26.80 75.97
C GLY A 1081 35.79 25.45 75.86
N TYR A 1082 35.42 24.59 74.91
CA TYR A 1082 36.05 23.28 74.69
C TYR A 1082 36.70 23.17 73.30
N GLU A 1083 37.67 22.26 73.16
CA GLU A 1083 38.33 21.94 71.89
C GLU A 1083 37.52 20.91 71.10
N THR A 1084 37.33 21.14 69.79
CA THR A 1084 36.69 20.17 68.89
C THR A 1084 37.70 19.08 68.54
N PRO A 1085 37.44 17.79 68.84
CA PRO A 1085 38.30 16.70 68.41
C PRO A 1085 38.32 16.59 66.89
N SER A 1086 39.45 16.25 66.29
CA SER A 1086 39.55 15.97 64.85
C SER A 1086 39.23 14.51 64.49
N GLN A 1087 38.66 13.74 65.41
CA GLN A 1087 38.44 12.31 65.28
C GLN A 1087 37.03 12.03 64.76
N THR A 1088 36.93 11.13 63.79
CA THR A 1088 35.67 10.52 63.37
C THR A 1088 35.59 9.10 63.93
N HIS A 1089 34.37 8.62 64.16
CA HIS A 1089 34.12 7.31 64.73
C HIS A 1089 33.18 6.49 63.86
N THR A 1090 33.40 5.18 63.80
CA THR A 1090 32.52 4.25 63.06
C THR A 1090 31.43 3.73 63.97
N VAL A 1091 30.18 3.84 63.55
CA VAL A 1091 29.00 3.24 64.20
C VAL A 1091 28.42 2.21 63.26
N THR A 1092 28.35 0.94 63.66
CA THR A 1092 27.65 -0.10 62.88
C THR A 1092 26.43 -0.58 63.63
N ILE A 1093 25.27 -0.53 62.97
CA ILE A 1093 24.00 -1.08 63.44
C ILE A 1093 23.78 -2.38 62.69
N ALA A 1094 23.72 -3.50 63.41
CA ALA A 1094 23.47 -4.80 62.81
C ALA A 1094 21.97 -5.02 62.55
N THR A 1095 21.64 -6.06 61.77
CA THR A 1095 20.25 -6.44 61.45
C THR A 1095 19.43 -6.86 62.67
N ASP A 1096 20.09 -7.27 63.76
CA ASP A 1096 19.46 -7.53 65.07
C ASP A 1096 19.30 -6.28 65.95
N LEU A 1097 19.56 -5.09 65.37
CA LEU A 1097 19.57 -3.78 66.02
C LEU A 1097 20.66 -3.56 67.09
N SER A 1098 21.64 -4.46 67.19
CA SER A 1098 22.80 -4.23 68.06
C SER A 1098 23.73 -3.15 67.49
N VAL A 1099 24.23 -2.27 68.37
CA VAL A 1099 25.10 -1.15 68.00
C VAL A 1099 26.54 -1.47 68.39
N THR A 1100 27.47 -1.24 67.46
CA THR A 1100 28.92 -1.20 67.74
C THR A 1100 29.49 0.18 67.45
N PHE A 1101 30.46 0.60 68.25
CA PHE A 1101 31.19 1.85 68.15
C PHE A 1101 32.69 1.55 68.07
N ASP A 1102 33.34 1.99 66.99
CA ASP A 1102 34.73 1.66 66.64
C ASP A 1102 35.05 0.15 66.81
N GLY A 1103 34.14 -0.70 66.33
CA GLY A 1103 34.26 -2.16 66.39
C GLY A 1103 33.95 -2.79 67.76
N THR A 1104 33.57 -2.00 68.77
CA THR A 1104 33.22 -2.49 70.11
C THR A 1104 31.72 -2.43 70.35
N LYS A 1105 31.11 -3.50 70.86
CA LYS A 1105 29.65 -3.53 71.14
C LYS A 1105 29.29 -2.54 72.25
N VAL A 1106 28.30 -1.68 71.97
CA VAL A 1106 27.74 -0.74 72.95
C VAL A 1106 26.76 -1.51 73.85
N VAL A 1107 27.02 -1.51 75.16
CA VAL A 1107 26.20 -2.21 76.16
C VAL A 1107 25.47 -1.25 77.11
N ASP A 1108 25.93 -0.01 77.21
CA ASP A 1108 25.30 1.01 78.02
C ASP A 1108 24.05 1.54 77.31
N SER A 1109 23.00 1.81 78.08
CA SER A 1109 21.75 2.33 77.54
C SER A 1109 21.11 3.36 78.47
N VAL A 1110 20.33 4.27 77.88
CA VAL A 1110 19.54 5.26 78.61
C VAL A 1110 18.04 5.02 78.44
N PRO A 1111 17.22 5.26 79.47
CA PRO A 1111 15.77 5.15 79.35
C PRO A 1111 15.20 6.23 78.43
N ASN A 1112 14.42 5.85 77.42
CA ASN A 1112 13.65 6.81 76.62
C ASN A 1112 12.43 7.25 77.45
N THR A 1113 12.37 8.52 77.87
CA THR A 1113 11.28 9.03 78.73
C THR A 1113 10.03 9.48 77.97
N SER A 1114 9.95 9.25 76.65
CA SER A 1114 8.86 9.73 75.80
C SER A 1114 7.97 8.66 75.15
N SER A 1115 8.33 7.38 75.21
CA SER A 1115 7.49 6.25 74.78
C SER A 1115 7.89 4.97 75.52
N HIS A 1116 6.93 4.17 75.98
CA HIS A 1116 7.17 2.87 76.63
C HIS A 1116 7.78 1.85 75.64
N GLU A 1117 9.06 2.00 75.30
CA GLU A 1117 9.88 1.08 74.49
C GLU A 1117 11.32 0.99 75.03
N ALA A 1118 12.07 0.01 74.52
CA ALA A 1118 13.36 -0.49 75.00
C ALA A 1118 14.46 0.56 75.26
N ALA A 1119 15.45 0.18 76.08
CA ALA A 1119 16.58 1.03 76.44
C ALA A 1119 17.44 1.43 75.22
N VAL A 1120 17.76 2.72 75.08
CA VAL A 1120 18.48 3.27 73.90
C VAL A 1120 19.99 3.15 74.12
N PRO A 1121 20.76 2.50 73.22
CA PRO A 1121 22.22 2.41 73.36
C PRO A 1121 22.87 3.80 73.38
N VAL A 1122 23.79 4.02 74.33
CA VAL A 1122 24.46 5.31 74.52
C VAL A 1122 25.97 5.21 74.31
N ILE A 1123 26.51 6.12 73.51
CA ILE A 1123 27.95 6.34 73.35
C ILE A 1123 28.34 7.59 74.13
N THR A 1124 29.31 7.48 75.03
CA THR A 1124 29.83 8.64 75.78
C THR A 1124 31.11 9.16 75.15
N LEU A 1125 31.12 10.44 74.78
CA LEU A 1125 32.27 11.15 74.20
C LEU A 1125 32.68 12.31 75.11
N THR A 1126 33.98 12.61 75.20
CA THR A 1126 34.51 13.67 76.08
C THR A 1126 35.15 14.80 75.29
N ASN A 1127 35.12 16.03 75.80
CA ASN A 1127 35.92 17.16 75.27
C ASN A 1127 36.85 17.73 76.33
N GLU A 1128 38.04 18.16 75.90
CA GLU A 1128 38.97 18.93 76.71
C GLU A 1128 38.63 20.43 76.69
N ARG A 1129 38.81 21.12 77.82
CA ARG A 1129 38.63 22.57 77.91
C ARG A 1129 39.77 23.29 77.18
N LYS A 1130 39.43 24.36 76.45
CA LYS A 1130 40.42 25.28 75.86
C LYS A 1130 41.32 25.84 76.96
N ARG A 1131 42.63 25.59 76.87
CA ARG A 1131 43.61 26.18 77.78
C ARG A 1131 43.98 27.58 77.29
N TYR A 1132 43.54 28.61 78.01
CA TYR A 1132 44.05 29.96 77.82
C TYR A 1132 45.44 30.08 78.46
N PHE A 1133 46.50 30.16 77.65
CA PHE A 1133 47.81 30.61 78.11
C PHE A 1133 47.80 32.14 78.26
N LEU A 1134 47.81 32.64 79.50
CA LEU A 1134 48.25 34.00 79.79
C LEU A 1134 49.79 34.03 79.73
N PRO A 1135 50.43 34.96 79.01
CA PRO A 1135 51.88 35.07 79.05
C PRO A 1135 52.27 35.72 80.38
N ASN A 1136 53.12 35.06 81.17
CA ASN A 1136 53.92 35.76 82.15
C ASN A 1136 55.29 35.13 82.34
N THR A 1137 56.27 36.00 82.19
CA THR A 1137 57.71 35.81 82.36
C THR A 1137 58.06 35.67 83.85
N GLY A 1138 59.11 34.91 84.16
CA GLY A 1138 59.84 35.06 85.42
C GLY A 1138 60.05 33.80 86.27
N ARG A 1139 61.11 33.07 85.93
CA ARG A 1139 62.09 32.40 86.80
C ARG A 1139 61.70 32.00 88.26
N ALA A 1140 61.77 30.67 88.44
CA ALA A 1140 62.65 29.94 89.36
C ALA A 1140 62.38 29.84 90.87
N GLY A 1141 62.32 28.57 91.30
CA GLY A 1141 62.69 28.06 92.63
C GLY A 1141 61.51 27.80 93.55
N GLY A 1142 61.30 26.63 94.14
CA GLY A 1142 62.11 25.42 94.24
C GLY A 1142 61.59 24.56 95.41
N LEU A 1143 62.15 23.35 95.52
CA LEU A 1143 62.12 22.38 96.63
C LEU A 1143 60.88 21.46 96.81
N CYS A 1144 61.04 20.18 96.46
CA CYS A 1144 61.29 19.03 97.37
C CYS A 1144 61.04 17.69 96.59
N LEU A 1145 62.03 16.80 96.36
CA LEU A 1145 62.46 15.66 97.22
C LEU A 1145 61.30 14.65 97.46
N ILE A 1146 61.26 13.39 96.97
CA ILE A 1146 62.15 12.22 97.26
C ILE A 1146 61.81 10.98 96.37
N MET A 1147 62.87 10.25 95.94
CA MET A 1147 63.08 8.81 95.57
C MET A 1147 62.15 8.06 94.55
N GLY A 1148 62.65 7.28 93.58
CA GLY A 1148 64.03 6.88 93.25
C GLY A 1148 64.15 5.94 92.02
N LEU A 1149 65.41 5.76 91.58
CA LEU A 1149 65.99 4.74 90.67
C LEU A 1149 65.54 4.79 89.18
N GLY A 1150 66.42 4.89 88.16
CA GLY A 1150 67.88 4.94 88.07
C GLY A 1150 68.34 4.66 86.62
N GLY A 1151 69.45 5.27 86.20
CA GLY A 1151 70.32 4.85 85.07
C GLY A 1151 70.05 5.52 83.71
N ALA A 1152 70.78 6.58 83.30
CA ALA A 1152 72.11 6.55 82.64
C ALA A 1152 71.98 6.20 81.12
N VAL A 1153 72.63 6.81 80.11
CA VAL A 1153 73.83 7.66 80.02
C VAL A 1153 74.09 8.00 78.51
N LEU A 1154 74.77 9.14 78.24
CA LEU A 1154 75.76 9.44 77.16
C LEU A 1154 75.43 9.70 75.65
N LEU A 1155 76.03 10.82 75.18
CA LEU A 1155 76.96 11.04 74.03
C LEU A 1155 76.56 10.94 72.53
N GLY A 1156 77.15 11.86 71.75
CA GLY A 1156 77.48 11.75 70.30
C GLY A 1156 76.51 12.52 69.38
N GLY A 1157 76.89 13.43 68.48
CA GLY A 1157 77.91 13.33 67.42
C GLY A 1157 77.20 13.00 66.09
N THR A 1158 76.95 13.95 65.18
CA THR A 1158 77.75 14.26 63.96
C THR A 1158 78.00 13.11 62.97
N MET A 1159 77.97 13.48 61.67
CA MET A 1159 78.63 12.90 60.47
C MET A 1159 77.75 12.02 59.55
N LEU A 1160 77.47 12.49 58.33
CA LEU A 1160 78.16 12.21 57.04
C LEU A 1160 77.84 10.78 56.53
N ALA A 1161 77.45 10.53 55.29
CA ALA A 1161 78.06 10.90 54.01
C ALA A 1161 77.01 10.58 52.90
N PHE A 1162 76.79 11.45 51.91
CA PHE A 1162 77.40 11.42 50.57
C PHE A 1162 77.10 10.18 49.71
N THR A 1163 76.63 10.45 48.48
CA THR A 1163 76.93 9.74 47.21
C THR A 1163 76.49 8.28 47.05
N ASP A 1164 76.43 7.70 45.86
CA ASP A 1164 76.22 8.16 44.50
C ASP A 1164 75.90 6.86 43.75
N SER A 1165 75.24 7.05 42.62
CA SER A 1165 75.13 6.12 41.52
C SER A 1165 76.36 5.22 41.33
N ARG A 1166 76.12 3.95 41.00
CA ARG A 1166 76.46 3.36 39.69
C ARG A 1166 76.59 1.86 39.77
N LYS A 1167 75.90 1.24 38.80
CA LYS A 1167 76.38 0.15 37.95
C LYS A 1167 76.70 -1.18 38.65
N ALA A 1168 76.47 -2.31 38.05
CA ALA A 1168 75.74 -2.74 36.86
C ALA A 1168 76.01 -4.24 36.81
N ARG A 1169 75.27 -4.91 35.92
CA ARG A 1169 75.70 -6.11 35.20
C ARG A 1169 75.65 -7.39 36.04
N HIS A 1170 74.66 -8.22 35.72
CA HIS A 1170 74.78 -9.31 34.73
C HIS A 1170 75.36 -10.55 35.41
N ARG A 1171 74.96 -11.77 35.12
CA ARG A 1171 74.44 -12.44 33.92
C ARG A 1171 73.90 -13.77 34.48
N GLY A 1172 72.96 -14.47 33.88
CA GLY A 1172 72.38 -14.40 32.56
C GLY A 1172 71.81 -15.78 32.21
N THR A 1173 71.20 -15.85 31.03
CA THR A 1173 71.05 -17.04 30.15
C THR A 1173 70.18 -18.19 30.69
N ALA A 1174 69.30 -18.86 29.94
CA ALA A 1174 69.05 -18.90 28.51
C ALA A 1174 67.64 -19.46 28.19
N SER A 1175 67.10 -18.95 27.08
CA SER A 1175 66.23 -19.56 26.07
C SER A 1175 65.95 -21.08 26.07
N ARG A 1176 64.70 -21.45 25.71
CA ARG A 1176 64.41 -22.20 24.46
C ARG A 1176 62.90 -22.31 24.12
N HIS A 1177 62.60 -22.06 22.85
CA HIS A 1177 61.43 -22.50 22.11
C HIS A 1177 61.10 -23.99 22.31
N ALA A 1178 59.82 -24.38 22.27
CA ALA A 1178 59.21 -25.06 21.12
C ALA A 1178 57.78 -25.60 21.38
N ARG A 1179 56.89 -25.30 20.41
CA ARG A 1179 55.91 -26.19 19.75
C ARG A 1179 54.76 -26.87 20.52
N ARG A 1180 53.57 -26.49 20.02
CA ARG A 1180 52.49 -27.33 19.45
C ARG A 1180 51.52 -28.07 20.40
N ARG A 1181 50.25 -27.76 20.08
CA ARG A 1181 49.07 -28.63 19.90
C ARG A 1181 48.28 -29.04 21.14
N ARG A 1182 46.97 -28.71 21.03
CA ARG A 1182 45.76 -29.46 21.44
C ARG A 1182 45.65 -29.69 22.95
N SER A 1183 44.50 -29.64 23.60
CA SER A 1183 43.08 -29.67 23.24
C SER A 1183 42.33 -29.65 24.57
N ALA A 1184 41.17 -28.95 24.64
CA ALA A 1184 40.14 -29.07 25.70
C ALA A 1184 40.63 -28.82 27.15
N GLU A 1185 39.89 -28.28 28.08
CA GLU A 1185 38.51 -27.81 28.23
C GLU A 1185 38.56 -26.79 29.37
#